data_AF-A0A1C2EB58-F1
#
_entry.id   AF-A0A1C2EB58-F1
#
_cell.length_a   1.000
_cell.length_b   1.000
_cell.length_c   1.000
_cell.angle_alpha   90.00
_cell.angle_beta   90.00
_cell.angle_gamma   90.00
#
_symmetry.space_group_name_H-M   'P 1'
#
loop_
_entity.id
_entity.type
_entity.pdbx_description
1 polymer ?
#
loop_
_entity_poly.entity_id
_entity_poly.type
_entity_poly.pdbx_seq_one_letter_code
_entity_poly.pdbx_strand_id
1 'polypeptide(L)'
;MRAALLCGVSVLACLVAGSVFVTPAAAQKVETPTVPAGSQMLLESDTLVYDNDKQTVTAVGGVQIEYGGNKLVAQRVDYDRKTKRLVASGNAQLVQSDGTKINSEHIDLTDDFADGFVNALRVETPDKTYFGAESAERIGGVLTTFHNGVYTACEPCEDKPDKAPIWRVKARKIIWNGQKKTVRFENSNFEFFGFPLAFLPAFEIADPTVKRKTGFLMPGISINSKLGTGISIPYYLALSPTYDVTARGTYYTNQGFLGEAEWRQRFDNGQYSLRIAGINQKQPGKFDANTVDSGPDGDPNKLRGMMGTKGQFAINSRWNFGWNILVQTDKNFSSTYHIQGYNDSVHRSEVYLTGLNDRNYFDLRAMHFQVQEKTLPQTSGARYQTGARDEFQPWVLPSLDYAYIPDAPLAGGQLSVNLNARVIRRDRLDQAFVTPYDTLSAVQRVRGIEGESGRLTAEAEWKRSFVTDGGLVLTPLLAFQADANYLNASSGSINAINQMAVAQGVATDMRSSFARTMATAGLEMRWPVLFSSLTGGSHVVEPMAQLFLRPNEPYVGGLRVPNEDAQSMVFDATTLFERDKFSGYDRIEGGTRANVGVRYSGSYANGWTTNALFGQSYQLSGTNSFAQPDLVNVGAYSGLQTDTSDFVGLAGFTSPGGLSASVSGRFDASTFEVRRTELRTAYSGSSPISVSAQYAFIQAQPDYGFPVDRHEVTFGASTRLNQNWRIFGSSTYDIKAEVLTSDGLGFAYDDECFTYLMTVSESRDRVTKEVTRNFGFNISFRTIGDFGSTTSSFQ
;
A
#
# COMPACT_ATOMS: atom_id res chain seq x y z
N MET A 1 -15.25 -11.00 44.87
CA MET A 1 -14.31 -12.15 44.87
C MET A 1 -14.85 -13.21 43.90
N ARG A 2 -14.55 -13.05 42.60
CA ARG A 2 -14.80 -13.98 41.47
C ARG A 2 -14.36 -13.22 40.20
N ALA A 3 -13.05 -13.09 40.02
CA ALA A 3 -12.41 -12.46 38.85
C ALA A 3 -10.90 -12.81 38.80
N ALA A 4 -10.54 -14.09 39.01
CA ALA A 4 -9.15 -14.50 39.15
C ALA A 4 -8.80 -15.82 38.44
N LEU A 5 -9.52 -16.20 37.37
CA LEU A 5 -9.32 -17.52 36.73
C LEU A 5 -9.23 -17.50 35.19
N LEU A 6 -8.92 -16.37 34.56
CA LEU A 6 -8.66 -16.31 33.11
C LEU A 6 -7.32 -15.65 32.70
N CYS A 7 -6.43 -15.34 33.65
CA CYS A 7 -5.07 -14.87 33.37
C CYS A 7 -3.99 -15.98 33.48
N GLY A 8 -4.40 -17.25 33.53
CA GLY A 8 -3.53 -18.36 33.93
C GLY A 8 -2.69 -19.04 32.84
N VAL A 9 -2.80 -18.66 31.56
CA VAL A 9 -2.14 -19.42 30.47
C VAL A 9 -1.04 -18.62 29.74
N SER A 10 -0.89 -17.31 29.99
CA SER A 10 0.06 -16.48 29.23
C SER A 10 1.32 -16.05 30.00
N VAL A 11 1.45 -16.41 31.28
CA VAL A 11 2.57 -15.97 32.14
C VAL A 11 3.59 -17.09 32.43
N LEU A 12 3.27 -18.36 32.13
CA LEU A 12 4.19 -19.48 32.38
C LEU A 12 5.23 -19.72 31.27
N ALA A 13 5.18 -18.98 30.16
CA ALA A 13 6.14 -19.09 29.05
C ALA A 13 7.38 -18.18 29.21
N CYS A 14 7.40 -17.27 30.19
CA CYS A 14 8.48 -16.28 30.35
C CYS A 14 9.47 -16.56 31.51
N LEU A 15 9.33 -17.65 32.26
CA LEU A 15 10.17 -17.93 33.45
C LEU A 15 11.10 -19.15 33.34
N VAL A 16 11.25 -19.77 32.16
CA VAL A 16 12.20 -20.89 31.95
C VAL A 16 13.37 -20.53 31.02
N ALA A 17 13.53 -19.26 30.62
CA ALA A 17 14.66 -18.79 29.80
C ALA A 17 15.91 -18.41 30.62
N GLY A 18 16.24 -19.18 31.65
CA GLY A 18 17.29 -18.85 32.63
C GLY A 18 18.20 -20.03 32.98
N SER A 19 18.86 -20.64 31.99
CA SER A 19 20.06 -21.46 32.22
C SER A 19 20.80 -21.68 30.90
N VAL A 20 21.70 -20.74 30.59
CA VAL A 20 22.66 -20.90 29.50
C VAL A 20 23.73 -21.89 29.99
N PHE A 21 23.64 -23.14 29.56
CA PHE A 21 24.79 -24.03 29.59
C PHE A 21 25.79 -23.56 28.53
N VAL A 22 26.93 -23.03 28.97
CA VAL A 22 28.09 -22.78 28.11
C VAL A 22 28.68 -24.14 27.75
N THR A 23 28.34 -24.67 26.59
CA THR A 23 29.09 -25.76 25.99
C THR A 23 30.43 -25.21 25.49
N PRO A 24 31.57 -25.86 25.76
CA PRO A 24 32.83 -25.44 25.18
C PRO A 24 32.72 -25.57 23.66
N ALA A 25 33.04 -24.48 22.96
CA ALA A 25 33.13 -24.46 21.51
C ALA A 25 34.17 -25.51 21.07
N ALA A 26 33.70 -26.64 20.56
CA ALA A 26 34.54 -27.52 19.77
C ALA A 26 34.96 -26.72 18.53
N ALA A 27 36.27 -26.56 18.35
CA ALA A 27 36.85 -25.95 17.17
C ALA A 27 36.26 -26.63 15.92
N GLN A 28 35.42 -25.91 15.17
CA GLN A 28 34.92 -26.39 13.91
C GLN A 28 36.10 -26.48 12.94
N LYS A 29 36.40 -27.73 12.59
CA LYS A 29 37.38 -28.08 11.58
C LYS A 29 36.94 -27.43 10.27
N VAL A 30 37.88 -26.76 9.62
CA VAL A 30 37.73 -26.17 8.30
C VAL A 30 37.36 -27.28 7.32
N GLU A 31 36.12 -27.30 6.82
CA GLU A 31 35.78 -28.06 5.62
C GLU A 31 36.09 -27.16 4.42
N THR A 32 37.19 -27.50 3.74
CA THR A 32 37.55 -26.97 2.43
C THR A 32 36.51 -27.47 1.42
N PRO A 33 35.96 -26.61 0.55
CA PRO A 33 35.22 -27.10 -0.61
C PRO A 33 36.20 -27.94 -1.43
N THR A 34 36.01 -29.27 -1.38
CA THR A 34 36.88 -30.23 -2.05
C THR A 34 36.19 -30.67 -3.32
N VAL A 35 36.94 -30.65 -4.42
CA VAL A 35 36.53 -31.29 -5.67
C VAL A 35 36.11 -32.74 -5.35
N PRO A 36 34.93 -33.22 -5.80
CA PRO A 36 34.45 -34.55 -5.46
C PRO A 36 35.50 -35.62 -5.75
N ALA A 37 35.73 -36.53 -4.80
CA ALA A 37 36.70 -37.60 -4.97
C ALA A 37 36.37 -38.44 -6.23
N GLY A 38 37.32 -38.53 -7.17
CA GLY A 38 37.14 -39.22 -8.46
C GLY A 38 36.81 -38.31 -9.66
N SER A 39 36.74 -37.00 -9.47
CA SER A 39 36.63 -36.04 -10.60
C SER A 39 37.82 -36.18 -11.55
N GLN A 40 37.58 -36.31 -12.85
CA GLN A 40 38.64 -36.32 -13.86
C GLN A 40 38.92 -34.89 -14.32
N MET A 41 40.21 -34.56 -14.45
CA MET A 41 40.63 -33.30 -15.09
C MET A 41 40.62 -33.51 -16.60
N LEU A 42 39.74 -32.80 -17.29
CA LEU A 42 39.68 -32.77 -18.74
C LEU A 42 40.54 -31.61 -19.22
N LEU A 43 41.50 -31.89 -20.09
CA LEU A 43 42.41 -30.89 -20.67
C LEU A 43 42.31 -30.97 -22.20
N GLU A 44 42.04 -29.83 -22.83
CA GLU A 44 42.08 -29.64 -24.28
C GLU A 44 43.09 -28.52 -24.60
N SER A 45 43.94 -28.72 -25.61
CA SER A 45 44.95 -27.76 -26.05
C SER A 45 45.50 -28.12 -27.43
N ASP A 46 46.04 -27.15 -28.18
CA ASP A 46 46.68 -27.40 -29.48
C ASP A 46 47.96 -28.22 -29.36
N THR A 47 48.74 -28.00 -28.30
CA THR A 47 50.03 -28.68 -28.08
C THR A 47 50.27 -28.95 -26.60
N LEU A 48 50.71 -30.17 -26.29
CA LEU A 48 51.06 -30.61 -24.95
C LEU A 48 52.52 -31.09 -24.91
N VAL A 49 53.34 -30.46 -24.08
CA VAL A 49 54.77 -30.73 -23.94
C VAL A 49 55.06 -31.31 -22.55
N TYR A 50 55.70 -32.47 -22.51
CA TYR A 50 56.12 -33.12 -21.26
C TYR A 50 57.64 -32.98 -21.09
N ASP A 51 58.07 -32.24 -20.08
CA ASP A 51 59.47 -32.17 -19.66
C ASP A 51 59.64 -33.04 -18.40
N ASN A 52 60.08 -34.28 -18.60
CA ASN A 52 60.22 -35.25 -17.52
C ASN A 52 61.43 -34.97 -16.61
N ASP A 53 62.44 -34.22 -17.08
CA ASP A 53 63.61 -33.86 -16.27
C ASP A 53 63.25 -32.76 -15.27
N LYS A 54 62.49 -31.75 -15.72
CA LYS A 54 61.96 -30.68 -14.87
C LYS A 54 60.68 -31.08 -14.14
N GLN A 55 60.05 -32.20 -14.51
CA GLN A 55 58.76 -32.66 -14.01
C GLN A 55 57.61 -31.67 -14.29
N THR A 56 57.67 -30.98 -15.44
CA THR A 56 56.65 -30.00 -15.87
C THR A 56 55.83 -30.52 -17.05
N VAL A 57 54.55 -30.14 -17.11
CA VAL A 57 53.65 -30.37 -18.24
C VAL A 57 53.17 -29.01 -18.73
N THR A 58 53.43 -28.69 -19.99
CA THR A 58 53.05 -27.40 -20.58
C THR A 58 52.00 -27.64 -21.65
N ALA A 59 50.81 -27.07 -21.49
CA ALA A 59 49.79 -26.97 -22.53
C ALA A 59 49.85 -25.58 -23.19
N VAL A 60 49.79 -25.52 -24.52
CA VAL A 60 49.84 -24.27 -25.30
C VAL A 60 48.80 -24.30 -26.41
N GLY A 61 48.16 -23.16 -26.65
CA GLY A 61 47.20 -22.96 -27.74
C GLY A 61 45.79 -23.35 -27.33
N GLY A 62 44.95 -22.34 -27.07
CA GLY A 62 43.53 -22.53 -26.74
C GLY A 62 43.27 -23.46 -25.54
N VAL A 63 44.10 -23.39 -24.50
CA VAL A 63 44.03 -24.36 -23.38
C VAL A 63 42.72 -24.21 -22.63
N GLN A 64 41.96 -25.31 -22.51
CA GLN A 64 40.76 -25.42 -21.69
C GLN A 64 40.92 -26.58 -20.71
N ILE A 65 40.74 -26.30 -19.42
CA ILE A 65 40.78 -27.29 -18.35
C ILE A 65 39.43 -27.28 -17.63
N GLU A 66 38.77 -28.42 -17.55
CA GLU A 66 37.57 -28.60 -16.75
C GLU A 66 37.84 -29.60 -15.62
N TYR A 67 37.64 -29.16 -14.39
CA TYR A 67 37.91 -29.96 -13.20
C TYR A 67 36.97 -29.59 -12.05
N GLY A 68 36.21 -30.56 -11.54
CA GLY A 68 35.34 -30.36 -10.37
C GLY A 68 34.25 -29.29 -10.57
N GLY A 69 33.80 -29.07 -11.80
CA GLY A 69 32.84 -28.00 -12.15
C GLY A 69 33.48 -26.61 -12.35
N ASN A 70 34.78 -26.47 -12.12
CA ASN A 70 35.52 -25.27 -12.50
C ASN A 70 36.03 -25.41 -13.95
N LYS A 71 36.05 -24.30 -14.69
CA LYS A 71 36.58 -24.21 -16.05
C LYS A 71 37.65 -23.15 -16.13
N LEU A 72 38.86 -23.53 -16.54
CA LEU A 72 39.99 -22.62 -16.75
C LEU A 72 40.30 -22.55 -18.24
N VAL A 73 40.40 -21.34 -18.78
CA VAL A 73 40.77 -21.07 -20.18
C VAL A 73 41.99 -20.16 -20.19
N ALA A 74 43.03 -20.49 -20.95
CA ALA A 74 44.25 -19.67 -21.08
C ALA A 74 45.01 -19.95 -22.38
N GLN A 75 45.97 -19.10 -22.74
CA GLN A 75 46.85 -19.35 -23.89
C GLN A 75 47.93 -20.40 -23.60
N ARG A 76 48.43 -20.43 -22.36
CA ARG A 76 49.45 -21.37 -21.90
C ARG A 76 49.22 -21.76 -20.45
N VAL A 77 49.33 -23.04 -20.14
CA VAL A 77 49.27 -23.57 -18.77
C VAL A 77 50.51 -24.42 -18.49
N ASP A 78 51.27 -24.06 -17.47
CA ASP A 78 52.43 -24.81 -16.98
C ASP A 78 52.08 -25.51 -15.67
N TYR A 79 52.13 -26.84 -15.64
CA TYR A 79 51.89 -27.65 -14.46
C TYR A 79 53.20 -28.27 -13.95
N ASP A 80 53.62 -27.90 -12.74
CA ASP A 80 54.76 -28.50 -12.05
C ASP A 80 54.29 -29.63 -11.14
N ARG A 81 54.69 -30.87 -11.46
CA ARG A 81 54.28 -32.06 -10.72
C ARG A 81 54.93 -32.18 -9.34
N LYS A 82 56.06 -31.51 -9.09
CA LYS A 82 56.74 -31.52 -7.77
C LYS A 82 56.03 -30.63 -6.78
N THR A 83 55.71 -29.41 -7.21
CA THR A 83 55.07 -28.40 -6.37
C THR A 83 53.54 -28.49 -6.43
N LYS A 84 53.00 -29.29 -7.35
CA LYS A 84 51.55 -29.41 -7.63
C LYS A 84 50.92 -28.06 -7.96
N ARG A 85 51.67 -27.19 -8.63
CA ARG A 85 51.21 -25.85 -9.03
C ARG A 85 50.95 -25.79 -10.52
N LEU A 86 49.88 -25.09 -10.85
CA LEU A 86 49.37 -24.85 -12.19
C LEU A 86 49.40 -23.34 -12.43
N VAL A 87 50.20 -22.94 -13.40
CA VAL A 87 50.41 -21.55 -13.77
C VAL A 87 49.79 -21.31 -15.13
N ALA A 88 48.68 -20.58 -15.17
CA ALA A 88 47.98 -20.20 -16.39
C ALA A 88 48.36 -18.76 -16.79
N SER A 89 48.71 -18.58 -18.06
CA SER A 89 49.18 -17.29 -18.59
C SER A 89 48.56 -16.98 -19.95
N GLY A 90 48.37 -15.68 -20.21
CA GLY A 90 47.78 -15.16 -21.44
C GLY A 90 46.26 -15.21 -21.41
N ASN A 91 45.64 -14.11 -20.97
CA ASN A 91 44.18 -13.94 -20.84
C ASN A 91 43.50 -15.12 -20.13
N ALA A 92 44.02 -15.48 -18.96
CA ALA A 92 43.50 -16.60 -18.18
C ALA A 92 42.13 -16.24 -17.57
N GLN A 93 41.13 -17.10 -17.80
CA GLN A 93 39.80 -17.01 -17.24
C GLN A 93 39.47 -18.28 -16.48
N LEU A 94 39.17 -18.15 -15.18
CA LEU A 94 38.65 -19.23 -14.34
C LEU A 94 37.17 -18.96 -14.04
N VAL A 95 36.29 -19.84 -14.50
CA VAL A 95 34.88 -19.89 -14.13
C VAL A 95 34.73 -20.94 -13.03
N GLN A 96 34.30 -20.51 -11.85
CA GLN A 96 34.09 -21.40 -10.71
C GLN A 96 32.74 -22.12 -10.82
N SER A 97 32.61 -23.22 -10.08
CA SER A 97 31.37 -24.01 -10.01
C SER A 97 30.13 -23.22 -9.53
N ASP A 98 30.32 -22.13 -8.80
CA ASP A 98 29.24 -21.23 -8.37
C ASP A 98 28.87 -20.16 -9.42
N GLY A 99 29.55 -20.14 -10.57
CA GLY A 99 29.36 -19.17 -11.65
C GLY A 99 30.22 -17.91 -11.54
N THR A 100 31.03 -17.76 -10.49
CA THR A 100 31.98 -16.65 -10.35
C THR A 100 33.05 -16.73 -11.44
N LYS A 101 33.22 -15.65 -12.20
CA LYS A 101 34.24 -15.55 -13.25
C LYS A 101 35.42 -14.73 -12.75
N ILE A 102 36.61 -15.27 -12.90
CA ILE A 102 37.87 -14.65 -12.51
C ILE A 102 38.73 -14.50 -13.76
N ASN A 103 39.06 -13.27 -14.13
CA ASN A 103 39.91 -12.96 -15.28
C ASN A 103 41.24 -12.36 -14.79
N SER A 104 42.35 -12.78 -15.40
CA SER A 104 43.68 -12.27 -15.09
C SER A 104 44.68 -12.56 -16.21
N GLU A 105 45.77 -11.79 -16.28
CA GLU A 105 46.89 -12.11 -17.18
C GLU A 105 47.68 -13.34 -16.74
N HIS A 106 47.72 -13.60 -15.42
CA HIS A 106 48.54 -14.63 -14.81
C HIS A 106 47.91 -15.17 -13.51
N ILE A 107 47.58 -16.46 -13.52
CA ILE A 107 46.95 -17.20 -12.42
C ILE A 107 47.90 -18.33 -11.98
N ASP A 108 48.38 -18.30 -10.73
CA ASP A 108 49.12 -19.40 -10.09
C ASP A 108 48.18 -20.08 -9.08
N LEU A 109 47.83 -21.35 -9.33
CA LEU A 109 46.91 -22.14 -8.52
C LEU A 109 47.54 -23.47 -8.11
N THR A 110 47.06 -24.05 -7.02
CA THR A 110 47.27 -25.47 -6.73
C THR A 110 46.44 -26.34 -7.68
N ASP A 111 46.84 -27.60 -7.88
CA ASP A 111 46.16 -28.54 -8.77
C ASP A 111 44.72 -28.90 -8.36
N ASP A 112 44.35 -28.63 -7.10
CA ASP A 112 42.99 -28.73 -6.58
C ASP A 112 42.18 -27.43 -6.71
N PHE A 113 42.76 -26.37 -7.29
CA PHE A 113 42.18 -25.03 -7.45
C PHE A 113 41.79 -24.35 -6.12
N ALA A 114 42.27 -24.85 -4.97
CA ALA A 114 41.90 -24.34 -3.65
C ALA A 114 42.70 -23.09 -3.25
N ASP A 115 44.01 -23.11 -3.47
CA ASP A 115 44.92 -22.02 -3.13
C ASP A 115 45.48 -21.40 -4.39
N GLY A 116 45.69 -20.08 -4.36
CA GLY A 116 46.29 -19.42 -5.51
C GLY A 116 46.61 -17.96 -5.31
N PHE A 117 47.51 -17.49 -6.16
CA PHE A 117 47.88 -16.10 -6.28
C PHE A 117 47.62 -15.63 -7.70
N VAL A 118 47.02 -14.46 -7.83
CA VAL A 118 46.61 -13.91 -9.11
C VAL A 118 47.04 -12.46 -9.21
N ASN A 119 47.64 -12.09 -10.34
CA ASN A 119 48.04 -10.71 -10.66
C ASN A 119 47.02 -10.06 -11.61
N ALA A 120 46.70 -8.78 -11.41
CA ALA A 120 45.75 -8.02 -12.23
C ALA A 120 44.42 -8.77 -12.43
N LEU A 121 43.67 -8.91 -11.33
CA LEU A 121 42.48 -9.75 -11.25
C LEU A 121 41.21 -8.92 -11.41
N ARG A 122 40.29 -9.38 -12.25
CA ARG A 122 38.89 -8.93 -12.32
C ARG A 122 37.96 -10.08 -12.01
N VAL A 123 37.06 -9.91 -11.04
CA VAL A 123 36.06 -10.90 -10.63
C VAL A 123 34.67 -10.38 -10.93
N GLU A 124 33.82 -11.24 -11.48
CA GLU A 124 32.40 -11.02 -11.72
C GLU A 124 31.61 -12.14 -11.04
N THR A 125 30.67 -11.77 -10.17
CA THR A 125 29.78 -12.72 -9.48
C THR A 125 28.47 -12.92 -10.23
N PRO A 126 27.73 -14.02 -9.98
CA PRO A 126 26.40 -14.23 -10.54
C PRO A 126 25.37 -13.13 -10.19
N ASP A 127 25.54 -12.48 -9.03
CA ASP A 127 24.69 -11.37 -8.57
C ASP A 127 25.10 -10.01 -9.18
N LYS A 128 25.90 -10.02 -10.26
CA LYS A 128 26.43 -8.84 -10.94
C LYS A 128 27.18 -7.88 -10.00
N THR A 129 28.06 -8.41 -9.17
CA THR A 129 29.03 -7.60 -8.42
C THR A 129 30.43 -7.82 -8.96
N TYR A 130 31.25 -6.78 -8.90
CA TYR A 130 32.54 -6.72 -9.55
C TYR A 130 33.64 -6.38 -8.56
N PHE A 131 34.72 -7.14 -8.60
CA PHE A 131 35.96 -6.86 -7.88
C PHE A 131 37.09 -6.64 -8.88
N GLY A 132 37.99 -5.71 -8.59
CA GLY A 132 39.23 -5.52 -9.34
C GLY A 132 40.40 -5.31 -8.38
N ALA A 133 41.56 -5.90 -8.63
CA ALA A 133 42.71 -5.74 -7.74
C ALA A 133 44.06 -5.90 -8.46
N GLU A 134 45.10 -5.29 -7.91
CA GLU A 134 46.48 -5.43 -8.40
C GLU A 134 46.99 -6.86 -8.18
N SER A 135 46.68 -7.43 -7.01
CA SER A 135 46.90 -8.84 -6.73
C SER A 135 45.84 -9.39 -5.79
N ALA A 136 45.60 -10.69 -5.86
CA ALA A 136 44.76 -11.39 -4.90
C ALA A 136 45.37 -12.73 -4.50
N GLU A 137 45.20 -13.05 -3.22
CA GLU A 137 45.62 -14.31 -2.63
C GLU A 137 44.39 -15.07 -2.13
N ARG A 138 44.24 -16.32 -2.55
CA ARG A 138 43.21 -17.23 -2.08
C ARG A 138 43.86 -18.28 -1.18
N ILE A 139 43.33 -18.41 0.03
CA ILE A 139 43.80 -19.35 1.06
C ILE A 139 42.65 -20.26 1.51
N GLY A 140 42.91 -21.55 1.55
CA GLY A 140 42.02 -22.62 1.98
C GLY A 140 40.73 -22.70 1.15
N GLY A 141 40.74 -22.27 -0.12
CA GLY A 141 39.56 -22.28 -0.99
C GLY A 141 38.41 -21.36 -0.57
N VAL A 142 38.56 -20.59 0.52
CA VAL A 142 37.45 -19.90 1.20
C VAL A 142 37.72 -18.42 1.42
N LEU A 143 38.97 -18.06 1.71
CA LEU A 143 39.36 -16.68 2.00
C LEU A 143 40.08 -16.10 0.80
N THR A 144 39.51 -15.08 0.17
CA THR A 144 40.16 -14.34 -0.91
C THR A 144 40.50 -12.94 -0.41
N THR A 145 41.78 -12.60 -0.41
CA THR A 145 42.29 -11.30 -0.03
C THR A 145 42.75 -10.56 -1.28
N PHE A 146 42.11 -9.43 -1.57
CA PHE A 146 42.48 -8.54 -2.66
C PHE A 146 43.34 -7.40 -2.11
N HIS A 147 44.51 -7.18 -2.71
CA HIS A 147 45.41 -6.08 -2.38
C HIS A 147 45.21 -4.93 -3.37
N ASN A 148 45.11 -3.71 -2.84
CA ASN A 148 44.80 -2.50 -3.60
C ASN A 148 43.56 -2.70 -4.50
N GLY A 149 42.49 -3.22 -3.89
CA GLY A 149 41.29 -3.66 -4.56
C GLY A 149 40.20 -2.60 -4.69
N VAL A 150 39.25 -2.86 -5.58
CA VAL A 150 38.05 -2.08 -5.86
C VAL A 150 36.85 -3.01 -5.84
N TYR A 151 35.74 -2.58 -5.23
CA TYR A 151 34.45 -3.26 -5.23
C TYR A 151 33.35 -2.33 -5.75
N THR A 152 32.45 -2.84 -6.60
CA THR A 152 31.24 -2.13 -7.05
C THR A 152 30.14 -3.11 -7.47
N ALA A 153 28.88 -2.67 -7.39
CA ALA A 153 27.77 -3.37 -8.01
C ALA A 153 27.33 -2.73 -9.35
N CYS A 154 28.04 -1.72 -9.82
CA CYS A 154 27.81 -1.10 -11.12
C CYS A 154 28.58 -1.87 -12.20
N GLU A 155 27.92 -2.16 -13.32
CA GLU A 155 28.53 -2.78 -14.47
C GLU A 155 29.62 -1.86 -15.04
N PRO A 156 30.85 -2.37 -15.25
CA PRO A 156 31.90 -1.60 -15.89
C PRO A 156 31.50 -1.21 -17.31
N CYS A 157 31.70 0.06 -17.68
CA CYS A 157 31.33 0.56 -19.00
C CYS A 157 32.23 -0.06 -20.09
N GLU A 158 31.63 -0.86 -20.99
CA GLU A 158 32.37 -1.51 -22.09
C GLU A 158 33.02 -0.49 -23.04
N ASP A 159 32.30 0.59 -23.36
CA ASP A 159 32.79 1.63 -24.29
C ASP A 159 33.90 2.51 -23.69
N LYS A 160 33.98 2.61 -22.36
CA LYS A 160 34.94 3.45 -21.63
C LYS A 160 35.46 2.73 -20.39
N PRO A 161 36.38 1.76 -20.57
CA PRO A 161 36.90 0.94 -19.47
C PRO A 161 37.56 1.75 -18.34
N ASP A 162 38.16 2.89 -18.67
CA ASP A 162 38.86 3.76 -17.72
C ASP A 162 37.93 4.67 -16.89
N LYS A 163 36.65 4.77 -17.26
CA LYS A 163 35.69 5.61 -16.54
C LYS A 163 35.33 4.93 -15.21
N ALA A 164 35.49 5.67 -14.12
CA ALA A 164 35.04 5.19 -12.81
C ALA A 164 33.51 4.92 -12.82
N PRO A 165 33.05 3.80 -12.24
CA PRO A 165 31.64 3.55 -12.01
C PRO A 165 30.98 4.63 -11.13
N ILE A 166 29.65 4.71 -11.14
CA ILE A 166 28.88 5.70 -10.35
C ILE A 166 29.30 5.68 -8.89
N TRP A 167 29.46 4.49 -8.32
CA TRP A 167 30.06 4.33 -7.00
C TRP A 167 31.00 3.12 -6.97
N ARG A 168 32.03 3.20 -6.13
CA ARG A 168 32.93 2.07 -5.83
C ARG A 168 33.59 2.24 -4.47
N VAL A 169 34.03 1.14 -3.89
CA VAL A 169 34.86 1.14 -2.69
C VAL A 169 36.28 0.76 -3.09
N LYS A 170 37.23 1.68 -2.97
CA LYS A 170 38.66 1.37 -3.10
C LYS A 170 39.23 1.06 -1.74
N ALA A 171 39.95 -0.04 -1.57
CA ALA A 171 40.56 -0.40 -0.30
C ALA A 171 41.98 -0.92 -0.49
N ARG A 172 42.86 -0.67 0.49
CA ARG A 172 44.18 -1.33 0.48
C ARG A 172 44.07 -2.84 0.62
N LYS A 173 43.05 -3.31 1.35
CA LYS A 173 42.75 -4.73 1.52
C LYS A 173 41.24 -4.95 1.47
N ILE A 174 40.78 -5.84 0.59
CA ILE A 174 39.42 -6.38 0.60
C ILE A 174 39.53 -7.85 0.97
N ILE A 175 38.85 -8.28 2.02
CA ILE A 175 38.87 -9.65 2.51
C ILE A 175 37.48 -10.23 2.26
N TRP A 176 37.36 -11.09 1.26
CA TRP A 176 36.15 -11.83 0.95
C TRP A 176 36.22 -13.21 1.59
N ASN A 177 35.30 -13.47 2.51
CA ASN A 177 35.22 -14.72 3.25
C ASN A 177 33.98 -15.52 2.83
N GLY A 178 34.18 -16.60 2.05
CA GLY A 178 33.09 -17.44 1.55
C GLY A 178 32.36 -18.26 2.61
N GLN A 179 32.98 -18.53 3.77
CA GLN A 179 32.37 -19.26 4.89
C GLN A 179 31.53 -18.35 5.78
N LYS A 180 32.10 -17.21 6.21
CA LYS A 180 31.35 -16.20 6.98
C LYS A 180 30.36 -15.44 6.10
N LYS A 181 30.52 -15.53 4.78
CA LYS A 181 29.76 -14.81 3.76
C LYS A 181 29.81 -13.30 3.99
N THR A 182 31.03 -12.77 4.08
CA THR A 182 31.30 -11.35 4.34
C THR A 182 32.36 -10.79 3.41
N VAL A 183 32.26 -9.49 3.15
CA VAL A 183 33.29 -8.72 2.45
C VAL A 183 33.73 -7.60 3.38
N ARG A 184 34.96 -7.67 3.89
CA ARG A 184 35.55 -6.68 4.79
C ARG A 184 36.52 -5.80 4.03
N PHE A 185 36.41 -4.49 4.20
CA PHE A 185 37.28 -3.49 3.61
C PHE A 185 38.16 -2.88 4.67
N GLU A 186 39.46 -2.71 4.40
CA GLU A 186 40.41 -2.06 5.31
C GLU A 186 41.15 -0.92 4.59
N ASN A 187 41.25 0.22 5.29
CA ASN A 187 41.77 1.49 4.76
C ASN A 187 41.12 1.83 3.42
N SER A 188 39.81 2.02 3.46
CA SER A 188 38.98 2.16 2.28
C SER A 188 38.48 3.58 2.06
N ASN A 189 38.33 3.95 0.79
CA ASN A 189 37.69 5.17 0.35
C ASN A 189 36.45 4.80 -0.46
N PHE A 190 35.29 5.28 -0.03
CA PHE A 190 34.09 5.26 -0.84
C PHE A 190 34.19 6.39 -1.86
N GLU A 191 34.20 6.03 -3.15
CA GLU A 191 34.23 6.98 -4.26
C GLU A 191 32.87 7.03 -4.94
N PHE A 192 32.42 8.24 -5.26
CA PHE A 192 31.19 8.51 -6.02
C PHE A 192 31.53 9.40 -7.21
N PHE A 193 31.17 8.98 -8.42
CA PHE A 193 31.64 9.56 -9.68
C PHE A 193 33.18 9.75 -9.74
N GLY A 194 33.93 8.85 -9.10
CA GLY A 194 35.39 8.90 -9.01
C GLY A 194 35.96 9.85 -7.95
N PHE A 195 35.13 10.62 -7.23
CA PHE A 195 35.56 11.49 -6.14
C PHE A 195 35.46 10.74 -4.79
N PRO A 196 36.52 10.76 -3.95
CA PRO A 196 36.46 10.14 -2.63
C PRO A 196 35.55 10.97 -1.70
N LEU A 197 34.45 10.38 -1.23
CA LEU A 197 33.49 11.02 -0.32
C LEU A 197 33.74 10.70 1.15
N ALA A 198 34.13 9.46 1.45
CA ALA A 198 34.29 9.01 2.82
C ALA A 198 35.46 8.02 2.96
N PHE A 199 36.34 8.30 3.91
CA PHE A 199 37.35 7.36 4.37
C PHE A 199 36.78 6.50 5.48
N LEU A 200 36.86 5.18 5.32
CA LEU A 200 36.40 4.19 6.28
C LEU A 200 37.60 3.30 6.67
N PRO A 201 38.13 3.41 7.91
CA PRO A 201 39.29 2.64 8.36
C PRO A 201 39.07 1.13 8.24
N ALA A 202 37.88 0.65 8.62
CA ALA A 202 37.41 -0.68 8.31
C ALA A 202 35.89 -0.76 8.37
N PHE A 203 35.27 -1.47 7.43
CA PHE A 203 33.86 -1.83 7.49
C PHE A 203 33.63 -3.20 6.83
N GLU A 204 32.48 -3.82 7.10
CA GLU A 204 32.14 -5.13 6.57
C GLU A 204 30.70 -5.13 6.05
N ILE A 205 30.51 -5.62 4.82
CA ILE A 205 29.19 -5.86 4.22
C ILE A 205 28.90 -7.36 4.15
N ALA A 206 27.62 -7.69 3.97
CA ALA A 206 27.23 -9.04 3.63
C ALA A 206 27.74 -9.38 2.22
N ASP A 207 28.15 -10.64 2.03
CA ASP A 207 28.40 -11.17 0.69
C ASP A 207 27.15 -11.02 -0.18
N PRO A 208 27.28 -10.77 -1.50
CA PRO A 208 26.14 -10.63 -2.41
C PRO A 208 25.12 -11.78 -2.35
N THR A 209 25.58 -12.99 -2.05
CA THR A 209 24.75 -14.20 -1.89
C THR A 209 23.92 -14.21 -0.59
N VAL A 210 24.22 -13.32 0.37
CA VAL A 210 23.54 -13.23 1.66
C VAL A 210 22.41 -12.23 1.60
N LYS A 211 21.20 -12.77 1.65
CA LYS A 211 19.97 -11.96 1.68
C LYS A 211 19.71 -11.27 3.03
N ARG A 212 20.29 -11.76 4.13
CA ARG A 212 20.02 -11.28 5.50
C ARG A 212 21.25 -11.41 6.40
N LYS A 213 21.68 -10.31 7.02
CA LYS A 213 22.80 -10.31 7.98
C LYS A 213 22.63 -9.23 9.04
N THR A 214 22.90 -9.58 10.30
CA THR A 214 22.90 -8.63 11.43
C THR A 214 23.92 -7.51 11.23
N GLY A 215 23.53 -6.26 11.48
CA GLY A 215 24.41 -5.11 11.37
C GLY A 215 23.68 -3.76 11.34
N PHE A 216 24.46 -2.68 11.27
CA PHE A 216 23.91 -1.36 11.02
C PHE A 216 23.36 -1.28 9.61
N LEU A 217 22.16 -0.72 9.50
CA LEU A 217 21.60 -0.29 8.23
C LEU A 217 22.05 1.14 7.96
N MET A 218 21.88 1.57 6.71
CA MET A 218 22.17 2.94 6.33
C MET A 218 21.36 3.94 7.16
N PRO A 219 21.98 5.04 7.66
CA PRO A 219 21.26 6.04 8.41
C PRO A 219 20.21 6.76 7.55
N GLY A 220 19.37 7.59 8.16
CA GLY A 220 18.41 8.43 7.44
C GLY A 220 18.45 9.86 7.95
N ILE A 221 18.23 10.84 7.07
CA ILE A 221 18.04 12.24 7.46
C ILE A 221 16.61 12.65 7.10
N SER A 222 15.95 13.34 8.01
CA SER A 222 14.62 13.93 7.79
C SER A 222 14.63 15.39 8.21
N ILE A 223 14.02 16.28 7.43
CA ILE A 223 13.91 17.70 7.76
C ILE A 223 12.43 18.07 7.84
N ASN A 224 11.99 18.54 9.00
CA ASN A 224 10.61 18.97 9.21
C ASN A 224 10.60 20.27 10.03
N SER A 225 9.66 21.18 9.73
CA SER A 225 9.60 22.50 10.39
C SER A 225 9.34 22.41 11.90
N LYS A 226 8.57 21.41 12.35
CA LYS A 226 8.22 21.20 13.77
C LYS A 226 9.20 20.27 14.48
N LEU A 227 9.64 19.17 13.84
CA LEU A 227 10.60 18.22 14.42
C LEU A 227 12.07 18.71 14.34
N GLY A 228 12.37 19.60 13.41
CA GLY A 228 13.73 20.02 13.07
C GLY A 228 14.43 19.00 12.16
N THR A 229 15.76 18.95 12.26
CA THR A 229 16.56 17.94 11.55
C THR A 229 16.61 16.66 12.38
N GLY A 230 16.25 15.54 11.77
CA GLY A 230 16.29 14.20 12.36
C GLY A 230 17.38 13.34 11.74
N ILE A 231 18.19 12.65 12.55
CA ILE A 231 19.15 11.64 12.11
C ILE A 231 18.71 10.29 12.69
N SER A 232 18.44 9.32 11.83
CA SER A 232 18.01 7.97 12.18
C SER A 232 19.13 6.97 11.96
N ILE A 233 19.37 6.07 12.92
CA ILE A 233 20.36 5.00 12.83
C ILE A 233 19.64 3.67 13.10
N PRO A 234 19.36 2.86 12.07
CA PRO A 234 18.76 1.54 12.25
C PRO A 234 19.83 0.45 12.44
N TYR A 235 19.51 -0.54 13.27
CA TYR A 235 20.31 -1.73 13.52
C TYR A 235 19.44 -2.98 13.34
N TYR A 236 19.81 -3.81 12.37
CA TYR A 236 19.10 -5.02 12.00
C TYR A 236 19.70 -6.24 12.70
N LEU A 237 18.85 -7.09 13.28
CA LEU A 237 19.18 -8.34 13.96
C LEU A 237 18.52 -9.50 13.22
N ALA A 238 19.30 -10.23 12.43
CA ALA A 238 18.89 -11.50 11.85
C ALA A 238 19.02 -12.61 12.92
N LEU A 239 17.93 -12.86 13.65
CA LEU A 239 17.92 -13.83 14.75
C LEU A 239 17.67 -15.26 14.26
N SER A 240 16.85 -15.42 13.22
CA SER A 240 16.47 -16.71 12.62
C SER A 240 16.11 -16.54 11.14
N PRO A 241 16.17 -17.61 10.32
CA PRO A 241 15.59 -17.58 8.97
C PRO A 241 14.12 -17.14 8.92
N THR A 242 13.36 -17.34 9.99
CA THR A 242 11.94 -17.03 10.06
C THR A 242 11.61 -15.71 10.75
N TYR A 243 12.55 -15.08 11.48
CA TYR A 243 12.28 -13.82 12.16
C TYR A 243 13.48 -12.91 12.37
N ASP A 244 13.20 -11.62 12.43
CA ASP A 244 14.16 -10.56 12.66
C ASP A 244 13.63 -9.46 13.57
N VAL A 245 14.57 -8.68 14.11
CA VAL A 245 14.28 -7.46 14.87
C VAL A 245 15.09 -6.32 14.26
N THR A 246 14.48 -5.15 14.10
CA THR A 246 15.16 -3.91 13.69
C THR A 246 14.96 -2.88 14.78
N ALA A 247 16.03 -2.43 15.42
CA ALA A 247 16.00 -1.32 16.37
C ALA A 247 16.43 -0.03 15.67
N ARG A 248 15.68 1.05 15.81
CA ARG A 248 15.97 2.35 15.18
C ARG A 248 15.99 3.44 16.25
N GLY A 249 17.09 4.19 16.30
CA GLY A 249 17.21 5.39 17.11
C GLY A 249 17.21 6.62 16.22
N THR A 250 16.29 7.56 16.46
CA THR A 250 16.21 8.82 15.71
C THR A 250 16.35 9.99 16.66
N TYR A 251 17.32 10.87 16.40
CA TYR A 251 17.49 12.11 17.17
C TYR A 251 17.00 13.31 16.36
N TYR A 252 15.94 13.95 16.84
CA TYR A 252 15.39 15.19 16.29
C TYR A 252 15.94 16.41 17.04
N THR A 253 16.42 17.43 16.33
CA THR A 253 17.00 18.62 16.96
C THR A 253 16.02 19.35 17.89
N ASN A 254 14.72 19.37 17.55
CA ASN A 254 13.70 20.02 18.39
C ASN A 254 13.09 19.07 19.42
N GLN A 255 12.83 17.80 19.06
CA GLN A 255 12.04 16.89 19.89
C GLN A 255 12.86 15.87 20.71
N GLY A 256 14.15 15.67 20.42
CA GLY A 256 15.00 14.72 21.15
C GLY A 256 14.99 13.32 20.55
N PHE A 257 15.27 12.32 21.39
CA PHE A 257 15.49 10.93 20.96
C PHE A 257 14.19 10.12 20.90
N LEU A 258 13.83 9.66 19.70
CA LEU A 258 12.81 8.66 19.42
C LEU A 258 13.46 7.28 19.34
N GLY A 259 13.02 6.35 20.17
CA GLY A 259 13.39 4.94 20.09
C GLY A 259 12.29 4.13 19.41
N GLU A 260 12.68 3.19 18.56
CA GLU A 260 11.78 2.30 17.85
C GLU A 260 12.34 0.89 17.74
N ALA A 261 11.46 -0.11 17.77
CA ALA A 261 11.80 -1.49 17.44
C ALA A 261 10.69 -2.13 16.60
N GLU A 262 11.09 -2.88 15.58
CA GLU A 262 10.21 -3.69 14.73
C GLU A 262 10.64 -5.16 14.80
N TRP A 263 9.72 -6.04 15.20
CA TRP A 263 9.84 -7.49 15.08
C TRP A 263 9.05 -7.94 13.85
N ARG A 264 9.65 -8.74 12.96
CA ARG A 264 8.93 -9.42 11.88
C ARG A 264 9.13 -10.93 11.97
N GLN A 265 8.02 -11.68 11.88
CA GLN A 265 8.00 -13.13 11.96
C GLN A 265 7.23 -13.69 10.77
N ARG A 266 7.78 -14.74 10.15
CA ARG A 266 7.15 -15.51 9.09
C ARG A 266 7.04 -16.98 9.50
N PHE A 267 5.90 -17.58 9.22
CA PHE A 267 5.60 -19.00 9.36
C PHE A 267 5.22 -19.57 7.98
N ASP A 268 5.03 -20.88 7.87
CA ASP A 268 4.63 -21.51 6.60
C ASP A 268 3.23 -21.06 6.14
N ASN A 269 2.36 -20.77 7.10
CA ASN A 269 0.96 -20.43 6.85
C ASN A 269 0.62 -18.97 7.15
N GLY A 270 1.59 -18.10 7.44
CA GLY A 270 1.29 -16.73 7.81
C GLY A 270 2.49 -15.90 8.26
N GLN A 271 2.23 -14.68 8.68
CA GLN A 271 3.26 -13.77 9.18
C GLN A 271 2.64 -12.73 10.11
N TYR A 272 3.47 -12.14 10.97
CA TYR A 272 3.10 -10.94 11.70
C TYR A 272 4.28 -9.98 11.84
N SER A 273 3.97 -8.72 12.12
CA SER A 273 4.92 -7.72 12.56
C SER A 273 4.42 -7.01 13.82
N LEU A 274 5.34 -6.65 14.70
CA LEU A 274 5.11 -5.82 15.88
C LEU A 274 6.08 -4.64 15.83
N ARG A 275 5.56 -3.42 15.92
CA ARG A 275 6.32 -2.18 16.02
C ARG A 275 6.01 -1.51 17.35
N ILE A 276 7.05 -1.04 18.03
CA ILE A 276 6.93 -0.18 19.21
C ILE A 276 7.77 1.07 18.98
N ALA A 277 7.29 2.21 19.42
CA ALA A 277 8.04 3.46 19.36
C ALA A 277 7.70 4.37 20.53
N GLY A 278 8.65 5.19 20.97
CA GLY A 278 8.45 6.11 22.07
C GLY A 278 9.49 7.21 22.16
N ILE A 279 9.07 8.37 22.67
CA ILE A 279 9.89 9.57 22.83
C ILE A 279 9.53 10.26 24.14
N ASN A 280 10.54 10.89 24.75
CA ASN A 280 10.34 11.94 25.75
C ASN A 280 10.68 13.30 25.09
N GLN A 281 9.64 14.03 24.69
CA GLN A 281 9.77 15.26 23.90
C GLN A 281 10.55 16.34 24.67
N LYS A 282 11.60 16.86 24.02
CA LYS A 282 12.45 17.92 24.58
C LYS A 282 11.79 19.31 24.49
N GLN A 283 11.12 19.62 23.38
CA GLN A 283 10.48 20.93 23.15
C GLN A 283 9.07 20.80 22.56
N PRO A 284 8.07 20.39 23.37
CA PRO A 284 6.67 20.33 22.93
C PRO A 284 6.15 21.67 22.38
N GLY A 285 6.61 22.80 22.93
CA GLY A 285 6.22 24.15 22.46
C GLY A 285 6.75 24.58 21.09
N LYS A 286 7.46 23.70 20.36
CA LYS A 286 7.75 23.90 18.92
C LYS A 286 6.58 23.48 18.03
N PHE A 287 5.69 22.65 18.54
CA PHE A 287 4.38 22.41 17.93
C PHE A 287 3.46 23.61 18.16
N ASP A 288 2.35 23.65 17.45
CA ASP A 288 1.35 24.71 17.61
C ASP A 288 0.75 24.63 19.02
N ALA A 289 0.45 25.78 19.63
CA ALA A 289 -0.08 25.78 20.99
C ALA A 289 -1.46 25.11 21.03
N ASN A 290 -1.76 24.44 22.15
CA ASN A 290 -3.03 23.74 22.37
C ASN A 290 -3.36 22.66 21.32
N THR A 291 -2.34 21.92 20.87
CA THR A 291 -2.51 20.71 20.06
C THR A 291 -2.12 19.45 20.84
N VAL A 292 -2.52 18.28 20.33
CA VAL A 292 -2.25 16.97 20.95
C VAL A 292 -0.76 16.72 21.16
N ASP A 293 0.07 17.17 20.22
CA ASP A 293 1.53 17.03 20.20
C ASP A 293 2.25 18.06 21.10
N SER A 294 1.69 19.25 21.32
CA SER A 294 2.21 20.20 22.32
C SER A 294 1.75 19.85 23.75
N GLY A 295 0.53 19.34 23.88
CA GLY A 295 -0.24 19.29 25.13
C GLY A 295 -1.01 20.60 25.39
N PRO A 296 -1.98 20.58 26.33
CA PRO A 296 -2.67 21.78 26.79
C PRO A 296 -1.75 22.80 27.46
N ASP A 297 -2.19 24.06 27.53
CA ASP A 297 -1.47 25.10 28.27
C ASP A 297 -1.23 24.70 29.73
N GLY A 298 0.04 24.73 30.15
CA GLY A 298 0.46 24.34 31.50
C GLY A 298 0.71 22.85 31.71
N ASP A 299 0.34 21.99 30.75
CA ASP A 299 0.56 20.53 30.79
C ASP A 299 1.16 20.00 29.47
N PRO A 300 2.47 20.25 29.24
CA PRO A 300 3.09 19.88 27.97
C PRO A 300 3.17 18.37 27.80
N ASN A 301 2.74 17.88 26.63
CA ASN A 301 2.78 16.45 26.32
C ASN A 301 4.24 16.02 26.06
N LYS A 302 4.87 15.36 27.05
CA LYS A 302 6.28 14.97 26.98
C LYS A 302 6.50 13.50 26.66
N LEU A 303 5.82 12.60 27.36
CA LEU A 303 6.01 11.16 27.15
C LEU A 303 4.97 10.65 26.16
N ARG A 304 5.42 10.22 24.98
CA ARG A 304 4.54 9.74 23.92
C ARG A 304 5.05 8.45 23.32
N GLY A 305 4.16 7.58 22.89
CA GLY A 305 4.54 6.29 22.29
C GLY A 305 3.38 5.53 21.66
N MET A 306 3.73 4.44 20.97
CA MET A 306 2.80 3.54 20.31
C MET A 306 3.27 2.07 20.37
N MET A 307 2.29 1.17 20.26
CA MET A 307 2.45 -0.25 19.94
C MET A 307 1.50 -0.61 18.80
N GLY A 308 2.04 -1.20 17.75
CA GLY A 308 1.33 -1.48 16.51
C GLY A 308 1.64 -2.89 16.05
N THR A 309 0.63 -3.71 15.80
CA THR A 309 0.83 -5.07 15.30
C THR A 309 -0.13 -5.41 14.18
N LYS A 310 0.39 -6.11 13.17
CA LYS A 310 -0.41 -6.66 12.08
C LYS A 310 -0.01 -8.10 11.82
N GLY A 311 -0.98 -8.97 11.58
CA GLY A 311 -0.77 -10.39 11.32
C GLY A 311 -1.80 -10.94 10.36
N GLN A 312 -1.39 -11.92 9.57
CA GLN A 312 -2.25 -12.62 8.63
C GLN A 312 -1.82 -14.08 8.52
N PHE A 313 -2.78 -14.99 8.66
CA PHE A 313 -2.59 -16.43 8.66
C PHE A 313 -3.65 -17.10 7.79
N ALA A 314 -3.21 -17.88 6.82
CA ALA A 314 -4.05 -18.83 6.11
C ALA A 314 -4.23 -20.05 7.02
N ILE A 315 -5.45 -20.26 7.52
CA ILE A 315 -5.80 -21.47 8.29
C ILE A 315 -5.80 -22.69 7.34
N ASN A 316 -6.32 -22.49 6.13
CA ASN A 316 -6.28 -23.43 5.01
C ASN A 316 -6.51 -22.67 3.68
N SER A 317 -6.72 -23.37 2.57
CA SER A 317 -6.96 -22.75 1.25
C SER A 317 -8.22 -21.88 1.15
N ARG A 318 -9.13 -21.95 2.13
CA ARG A 318 -10.41 -21.23 2.14
C ARG A 318 -10.46 -20.13 3.21
N TRP A 319 -9.80 -20.33 4.35
CA TRP A 319 -9.97 -19.50 5.54
C TRP A 319 -8.71 -18.72 5.89
N ASN A 320 -8.87 -17.42 6.11
CA ASN A 320 -7.81 -16.52 6.56
C ASN A 320 -8.21 -15.84 7.87
N PHE A 321 -7.30 -15.81 8.83
CA PHE A 321 -7.43 -15.06 10.07
C PHE A 321 -6.36 -13.97 10.10
N GLY A 322 -6.70 -12.79 10.60
CA GLY A 322 -5.71 -11.72 10.74
C GLY A 322 -6.15 -10.60 11.66
N TRP A 323 -5.22 -9.68 11.87
CA TRP A 323 -5.42 -8.49 12.69
C TRP A 323 -4.54 -7.34 12.21
N ASN A 324 -4.93 -6.12 12.57
CA ASN A 324 -4.15 -4.90 12.46
C ASN A 324 -4.56 -4.02 13.64
N ILE A 325 -3.65 -3.70 14.55
CA ILE A 325 -3.98 -3.03 15.81
C ILE A 325 -2.97 -1.93 16.03
N LEU A 326 -3.45 -0.72 16.30
CA LEU A 326 -2.67 0.40 16.81
C LEU A 326 -3.18 0.79 18.20
N VAL A 327 -2.24 0.93 19.13
CA VAL A 327 -2.45 1.55 20.44
C VAL A 327 -1.39 2.61 20.61
N GLN A 328 -1.80 3.82 21.00
CA GLN A 328 -0.88 4.93 21.20
C GLN A 328 -1.30 5.78 22.40
N THR A 329 -0.33 6.43 23.04
CA THR A 329 -0.54 7.25 24.24
C THR A 329 -1.44 8.45 23.98
N ASP A 330 -1.40 8.95 22.76
CA ASP A 330 -2.24 10.03 22.25
C ASP A 330 -2.59 9.74 20.79
N LYS A 331 -3.61 10.41 20.26
CA LYS A 331 -4.21 10.02 18.98
C LYS A 331 -3.40 10.35 17.73
N ASN A 332 -2.31 11.10 17.80
CA ASN A 332 -1.56 11.49 16.60
C ASN A 332 -0.07 11.17 16.64
N PHE A 333 0.44 10.48 17.67
CA PHE A 333 1.86 10.13 17.79
C PHE A 333 2.44 9.50 16.53
N SER A 334 1.78 8.47 16.00
CA SER A 334 2.30 7.70 14.87
C SER A 334 2.36 8.56 13.59
N SER A 335 1.39 9.45 13.41
CA SER A 335 1.37 10.45 12.33
C SER A 335 2.44 11.55 12.54
N THR A 336 2.56 12.12 13.74
CA THR A 336 3.56 13.16 14.07
C THR A 336 4.99 12.71 13.75
N TYR A 337 5.35 11.48 14.12
CA TYR A 337 6.70 10.94 13.94
C TYR A 337 6.86 10.09 12.68
N HIS A 338 5.86 10.07 11.79
CA HIS A 338 5.89 9.34 10.52
C HIS A 338 6.28 7.87 10.71
N ILE A 339 5.68 7.21 11.70
CA ILE A 339 5.96 5.81 12.00
C ILE A 339 5.45 4.93 10.85
N GLN A 340 6.37 4.20 10.22
CA GLN A 340 6.09 3.45 9.00
C GLN A 340 4.96 2.42 9.20
N GLY A 341 3.93 2.51 8.35
CA GLY A 341 2.77 1.63 8.35
C GLY A 341 1.70 1.97 9.38
N TYR A 342 1.86 3.06 10.14
CA TYR A 342 0.90 3.51 11.16
C TYR A 342 0.68 5.04 11.14
N ASN A 343 1.15 5.76 10.12
CA ASN A 343 1.10 7.23 10.03
C ASN A 343 -0.09 7.78 9.22
N ASP A 344 -1.03 6.92 8.82
CA ASP A 344 -2.25 7.30 8.08
C ASP A 344 -3.18 8.21 8.90
N SER A 345 -3.94 9.09 8.24
CA SER A 345 -4.87 10.01 8.91
C SER A 345 -6.03 9.29 9.62
N VAL A 346 -6.41 8.11 9.13
CA VAL A 346 -7.39 7.22 9.77
C VAL A 346 -6.79 5.82 9.83
N HIS A 347 -6.62 5.29 11.02
CA HIS A 347 -6.18 3.92 11.24
C HIS A 347 -7.36 3.05 11.68
N ARG A 348 -7.58 1.95 10.96
CA ARG A 348 -8.60 0.95 11.33
C ARG A 348 -7.94 -0.20 12.08
N SER A 349 -8.13 -0.22 13.39
CA SER A 349 -7.77 -1.37 14.22
C SER A 349 -8.83 -2.46 14.02
N GLU A 350 -8.42 -3.66 13.63
CA GLU A 350 -9.32 -4.77 13.33
C GLU A 350 -8.76 -6.15 13.69
N VAL A 351 -9.67 -7.08 13.96
CA VAL A 351 -9.43 -8.52 14.01
C VAL A 351 -10.49 -9.17 13.12
N TYR A 352 -10.07 -10.08 12.24
CA TYR A 352 -10.95 -10.64 11.22
C TYR A 352 -10.74 -12.13 10.96
N LEU A 353 -11.82 -12.78 10.55
CA LEU A 353 -11.85 -14.11 9.96
C LEU A 353 -12.60 -14.03 8.63
N THR A 354 -11.94 -14.37 7.53
CA THR A 354 -12.55 -14.43 6.21
C THR A 354 -12.50 -15.83 5.63
N GLY A 355 -13.52 -16.18 4.85
CA GLY A 355 -13.68 -17.45 4.18
C GLY A 355 -14.12 -17.26 2.75
N LEU A 356 -13.44 -17.88 1.78
CA LEU A 356 -13.88 -17.95 0.39
C LEU A 356 -14.02 -19.41 -0.02
N ASN A 357 -15.18 -19.80 -0.52
CA ASN A 357 -15.44 -21.13 -1.05
C ASN A 357 -16.23 -21.03 -2.35
N ASP A 358 -15.51 -21.09 -3.47
CA ASP A 358 -16.02 -20.92 -4.84
C ASP A 358 -16.81 -19.62 -5.01
N ARG A 359 -18.14 -19.68 -4.91
CA ARG A 359 -19.08 -18.56 -5.07
C ARG A 359 -19.54 -17.95 -3.75
N ASN A 360 -19.11 -18.51 -2.62
CA ASN A 360 -19.56 -18.14 -1.29
C ASN A 360 -18.48 -17.35 -0.55
N TYR A 361 -18.89 -16.31 0.16
CA TYR A 361 -18.01 -15.42 0.90
C TYR A 361 -18.47 -15.29 2.35
N PHE A 362 -17.53 -15.32 3.29
CA PHE A 362 -17.76 -15.10 4.71
C PHE A 362 -16.74 -14.09 5.24
N ASP A 363 -17.19 -13.14 6.03
CA ASP A 363 -16.38 -12.11 6.68
C ASP A 363 -16.93 -11.82 8.07
N LEU A 364 -16.13 -12.07 9.10
CA LEU A 364 -16.47 -11.70 10.48
C LEU A 364 -15.35 -10.83 11.03
N ARG A 365 -15.69 -9.62 11.49
CA ARG A 365 -14.74 -8.61 11.96
C ARG A 365 -15.17 -7.95 13.25
N ALA A 366 -14.16 -7.59 14.03
CA ALA A 366 -14.22 -6.63 15.11
C ALA A 366 -13.35 -5.43 14.72
N MET A 367 -13.89 -4.21 14.76
CA MET A 367 -13.18 -3.02 14.25
C MET A 367 -13.34 -1.80 15.16
N HIS A 368 -12.32 -0.94 15.19
CA HIS A 368 -12.34 0.39 15.78
C HIS A 368 -11.54 1.34 14.89
N PHE A 369 -12.02 2.58 14.75
CA PHE A 369 -11.41 3.59 13.90
C PHE A 369 -10.75 4.66 14.78
N GLN A 370 -9.52 4.99 14.47
CA GLN A 370 -8.76 6.05 15.13
C GLN A 370 -8.41 7.13 14.10
N VAL A 371 -8.85 8.37 14.34
CA VAL A 371 -8.54 9.53 13.49
C VAL A 371 -7.34 10.26 14.07
N GLN A 372 -6.22 10.22 13.35
CA GLN A 372 -4.98 10.88 13.76
C GLN A 372 -5.00 12.36 13.39
N GLU A 373 -5.27 13.23 14.36
CA GLU A 373 -5.32 14.67 14.17
C GLU A 373 -4.76 15.46 15.36
N LYS A 374 -4.37 16.72 15.11
CA LYS A 374 -3.74 17.60 16.11
C LYS A 374 -4.73 18.25 17.08
N THR A 375 -6.01 18.28 16.75
CA THR A 375 -7.06 18.93 17.55
C THR A 375 -7.23 18.24 18.89
N LEU A 376 -7.25 18.99 20.00
CA LEU A 376 -7.49 18.43 21.33
C LEU A 376 -8.93 17.90 21.49
N PRO A 377 -9.16 16.94 22.41
CA PRO A 377 -10.48 16.59 22.93
C PRO A 377 -11.36 17.80 23.24
N GLN A 378 -12.67 17.67 22.99
CA GLN A 378 -13.61 18.73 23.35
C GLN A 378 -13.75 18.87 24.87
N THR A 379 -13.73 20.10 25.38
CA THR A 379 -14.13 20.41 26.75
C THR A 379 -15.66 20.49 26.85
N SER A 380 -16.25 19.76 27.79
CA SER A 380 -17.70 19.77 28.03
C SER A 380 -18.21 21.20 28.30
N GLY A 381 -19.31 21.60 27.64
CA GLY A 381 -19.97 22.89 27.85
C GLY A 381 -19.44 24.06 27.01
N ALA A 382 -18.49 23.84 26.08
CA ALA A 382 -18.05 24.87 25.15
C ALA A 382 -19.16 25.26 24.16
N ARG A 383 -19.34 26.57 23.92
CA ARG A 383 -20.30 27.12 22.93
C ARG A 383 -19.98 26.68 21.50
N TYR A 384 -18.69 26.53 21.17
CA TYR A 384 -18.26 26.09 19.86
C TYR A 384 -17.75 24.65 19.92
N GLN A 385 -18.36 23.74 19.14
CA GLN A 385 -17.97 22.35 18.99
C GLN A 385 -16.73 22.25 18.08
N THR A 386 -15.57 22.67 18.59
CA THR A 386 -14.28 22.56 17.89
C THR A 386 -13.53 21.26 18.25
N GLY A 387 -14.27 20.26 18.72
CA GLY A 387 -13.74 18.99 19.21
C GLY A 387 -13.13 18.12 18.11
N ALA A 388 -12.25 17.21 18.52
CA ALA A 388 -11.67 16.22 17.64
C ALA A 388 -12.69 15.17 17.17
N ARG A 389 -12.57 14.77 15.90
CA ARG A 389 -13.36 13.72 15.24
C ARG A 389 -13.08 12.33 15.80
N ASP A 390 -11.87 12.10 16.28
CA ASP A 390 -11.46 10.82 16.88
C ASP A 390 -12.40 10.37 18.00
N GLU A 391 -12.91 11.31 18.80
CA GLU A 391 -13.75 11.01 19.96
C GLU A 391 -15.15 10.50 19.61
N PHE A 392 -15.56 10.63 18.34
CA PHE A 392 -16.87 10.21 17.83
C PHE A 392 -16.84 8.86 17.11
N GLN A 393 -15.65 8.26 16.95
CA GLN A 393 -15.50 7.04 16.18
C GLN A 393 -16.09 5.82 16.91
N PRO A 394 -16.80 4.92 16.18
CA PRO A 394 -17.43 3.78 16.78
C PRO A 394 -16.47 2.61 17.07
N TRP A 395 -16.91 1.75 17.96
CA TRP A 395 -16.57 0.33 17.99
C TRP A 395 -17.60 -0.44 17.15
N VAL A 396 -17.14 -1.32 16.27
CA VAL A 396 -17.99 -2.21 15.46
C VAL A 396 -17.70 -3.65 15.86
N LEU A 397 -18.54 -4.22 16.74
CA LEU A 397 -18.25 -5.46 17.47
C LEU A 397 -19.52 -6.34 17.64
N PRO A 398 -19.80 -7.32 16.77
CA PRO A 398 -19.11 -7.66 15.52
C PRO A 398 -19.74 -7.03 14.28
N SER A 399 -19.05 -7.13 13.14
CA SER A 399 -19.59 -7.04 11.78
C SER A 399 -19.47 -8.41 11.11
N LEU A 400 -20.57 -8.95 10.60
CA LEU A 400 -20.66 -10.21 9.88
C LEU A 400 -21.26 -9.95 8.51
N ASP A 401 -20.60 -10.44 7.46
CA ASP A 401 -21.12 -10.51 6.11
C ASP A 401 -20.98 -11.95 5.60
N TYR A 402 -22.07 -12.52 5.11
CA TYR A 402 -22.09 -13.87 4.53
C TYR A 402 -22.92 -13.88 3.26
N ALA A 403 -22.29 -14.20 2.13
CA ALA A 403 -22.92 -14.35 0.84
C ALA A 403 -22.90 -15.83 0.43
N TYR A 404 -24.07 -16.37 0.14
CA TYR A 404 -24.28 -17.75 -0.24
C TYR A 404 -25.02 -17.85 -1.58
N ILE A 405 -24.41 -18.55 -2.54
CA ILE A 405 -24.94 -18.83 -3.86
C ILE A 405 -24.94 -20.36 -4.04
N PRO A 406 -26.11 -21.02 -4.07
CA PRO A 406 -26.20 -22.45 -4.33
C PRO A 406 -25.57 -22.84 -5.68
N ASP A 407 -24.97 -24.02 -5.74
CA ASP A 407 -24.36 -24.52 -6.98
C ASP A 407 -25.40 -24.83 -8.06
N ALA A 408 -26.54 -25.39 -7.63
CA ALA A 408 -27.65 -25.72 -8.51
C ALA A 408 -28.60 -24.52 -8.70
N PRO A 409 -29.01 -24.21 -9.94
CA PRO A 409 -29.98 -23.16 -10.19
C PRO A 409 -31.33 -23.53 -9.58
N LEU A 410 -31.99 -22.58 -8.93
CA LEU A 410 -33.35 -22.73 -8.40
C LEU A 410 -34.35 -22.27 -9.47
N ALA A 411 -35.27 -23.14 -9.88
CA ALA A 411 -36.24 -22.85 -10.95
C ALA A 411 -35.59 -22.29 -12.25
N GLY A 412 -34.36 -22.75 -12.56
CA GLY A 412 -33.57 -22.31 -13.73
C GLY A 412 -32.94 -20.92 -13.61
N GLY A 413 -33.06 -20.26 -12.45
CA GLY A 413 -32.38 -19.00 -12.13
C GLY A 413 -31.33 -19.16 -11.04
N GLN A 414 -30.53 -18.11 -10.84
CA GLN A 414 -29.56 -18.03 -9.77
C GLN A 414 -30.23 -17.47 -8.52
N LEU A 415 -30.13 -18.19 -7.40
CA LEU A 415 -30.46 -17.68 -6.06
C LEU A 415 -29.17 -17.15 -5.41
N SER A 416 -29.25 -16.00 -4.76
CA SER A 416 -28.24 -15.45 -3.87
C SER A 416 -28.89 -15.18 -2.52
N VAL A 417 -28.21 -15.53 -1.43
CA VAL A 417 -28.64 -15.25 -0.06
C VAL A 417 -27.53 -14.49 0.65
N ASN A 418 -27.82 -13.28 1.11
CA ASN A 418 -26.90 -12.44 1.85
C ASN A 418 -27.39 -12.31 3.29
N LEU A 419 -26.51 -12.55 4.25
CA LEU A 419 -26.72 -12.25 5.66
C LEU A 419 -25.72 -11.18 6.09
N ASN A 420 -26.22 -10.12 6.70
CA ASN A 420 -25.40 -9.08 7.32
C ASN A 420 -25.81 -8.93 8.78
N ALA A 421 -24.84 -8.87 9.70
CA ALA A 421 -25.10 -8.48 11.08
C ALA A 421 -24.07 -7.45 11.52
N ARG A 422 -24.50 -6.40 12.21
CA ARG A 422 -23.60 -5.37 12.68
C ARG A 422 -24.05 -4.84 14.03
N VAL A 423 -23.12 -4.72 14.97
CA VAL A 423 -23.32 -4.06 16.25
C VAL A 423 -22.33 -2.91 16.35
N ILE A 424 -22.83 -1.73 16.67
CA ILE A 424 -22.08 -0.49 16.76
C ILE A 424 -22.26 0.08 18.14
N ARG A 425 -21.16 0.47 18.78
CA ARG A 425 -21.15 1.19 20.04
C ARG A 425 -20.38 2.49 19.89
N ARG A 426 -20.94 3.59 20.36
CA ARG A 426 -20.26 4.88 20.51
C ARG A 426 -20.38 5.40 21.92
N ASP A 427 -19.28 5.91 22.43
CA ASP A 427 -19.24 6.53 23.76
C ASP A 427 -19.56 8.04 23.71
N ARG A 428 -19.69 8.64 22.51
CA ARG A 428 -20.07 10.05 22.34
C ARG A 428 -21.03 10.28 21.16
N LEU A 429 -21.88 11.29 21.33
CA LEU A 429 -22.82 11.78 20.33
C LEU A 429 -22.08 12.62 19.29
N ASP A 430 -22.28 12.30 18.02
CA ASP A 430 -21.82 13.11 16.90
C ASP A 430 -23.00 13.83 16.23
N GLN A 431 -23.02 15.15 16.35
CA GLN A 431 -24.03 16.02 15.77
C GLN A 431 -23.39 17.19 15.03
N ALA A 432 -24.10 17.70 14.02
CA ALA A 432 -23.74 18.89 13.29
C ALA A 432 -24.88 19.92 13.39
N PHE A 433 -24.53 21.19 13.40
CA PHE A 433 -25.48 22.29 13.60
C PHE A 433 -25.63 23.16 12.33
N VAL A 434 -26.75 23.90 12.25
CA VAL A 434 -27.07 24.79 11.13
C VAL A 434 -26.01 25.87 10.95
N THR A 435 -25.56 26.49 12.05
CA THR A 435 -24.37 27.32 12.05
C THR A 435 -23.18 26.45 12.42
N PRO A 436 -22.19 26.25 11.51
CA PRO A 436 -21.07 25.36 11.77
C PRO A 436 -20.43 25.61 13.13
N TYR A 437 -20.29 24.53 13.89
CA TYR A 437 -19.70 24.51 15.23
C TYR A 437 -20.46 25.26 16.33
N ASP A 438 -21.54 26.02 16.10
CA ASP A 438 -22.26 26.74 17.18
C ASP A 438 -23.33 25.86 17.82
N THR A 439 -23.09 25.42 19.06
CA THR A 439 -24.00 24.53 19.82
C THR A 439 -25.31 25.20 20.22
N LEU A 440 -25.43 26.53 20.07
CA LEU A 440 -26.68 27.26 20.29
C LEU A 440 -27.57 27.29 19.05
N SER A 441 -27.02 26.94 17.88
CA SER A 441 -27.81 26.81 16.66
C SER A 441 -28.50 25.45 16.60
N ALA A 442 -29.58 25.36 15.82
CA ALA A 442 -30.37 24.13 15.73
C ALA A 442 -29.51 22.95 15.22
N VAL A 443 -29.79 21.75 15.73
CA VAL A 443 -29.18 20.51 15.24
C VAL A 443 -29.65 20.28 13.80
N GLN A 444 -28.68 20.24 12.87
CA GLN A 444 -28.92 20.00 11.45
C GLN A 444 -28.91 18.50 11.14
N ARG A 445 -27.99 17.75 11.75
CA ARG A 445 -27.78 16.30 11.54
C ARG A 445 -27.26 15.62 12.80
N VAL A 446 -27.61 14.35 12.96
CA VAL A 446 -27.05 13.45 13.97
C VAL A 446 -26.28 12.36 13.22
N ARG A 447 -24.96 12.51 13.12
CA ARG A 447 -24.06 11.63 12.34
C ARG A 447 -23.72 10.34 13.07
N GLY A 448 -23.81 10.33 14.40
CA GLY A 448 -23.49 9.17 15.22
C GLY A 448 -24.21 9.23 16.55
N ILE A 449 -24.93 8.17 16.88
CA ILE A 449 -25.71 8.08 18.11
C ILE A 449 -24.82 7.55 19.24
N GLU A 450 -24.78 8.25 20.38
CA GLU A 450 -24.15 7.76 21.60
C GLU A 450 -24.98 6.61 22.17
N GLY A 451 -24.33 5.49 22.47
CA GLY A 451 -24.97 4.26 22.94
C GLY A 451 -24.62 3.08 22.05
N GLU A 452 -25.56 2.16 21.91
CA GLU A 452 -25.38 0.92 21.17
C GLU A 452 -26.53 0.71 20.17
N SER A 453 -26.20 0.37 18.92
CA SER A 453 -27.15 -0.02 17.90
C SER A 453 -26.75 -1.35 17.30
N GLY A 454 -27.72 -2.13 16.83
CA GLY A 454 -27.41 -3.34 16.10
C GLY A 454 -28.50 -3.74 15.13
N ARG A 455 -28.06 -4.40 14.06
CA ARG A 455 -28.87 -4.85 12.92
C ARG A 455 -28.50 -6.29 12.57
N LEU A 456 -29.52 -7.07 12.23
CA LEU A 456 -29.41 -8.32 11.50
C LEU A 456 -30.29 -8.22 10.25
N THR A 457 -29.69 -8.37 9.08
CA THR A 457 -30.33 -8.34 7.77
C THR A 457 -30.16 -9.68 7.08
N ALA A 458 -31.26 -10.20 6.54
CA ALA A 458 -31.25 -11.35 5.65
C ALA A 458 -31.92 -10.96 4.33
N GLU A 459 -31.22 -11.18 3.23
CA GLU A 459 -31.70 -10.91 1.89
C GLU A 459 -31.59 -12.16 1.03
N ALA A 460 -32.66 -12.49 0.30
CA ALA A 460 -32.65 -13.50 -0.74
C ALA A 460 -33.02 -12.86 -2.09
N GLU A 461 -32.22 -13.10 -3.11
CA GLU A 461 -32.43 -12.57 -4.46
C GLU A 461 -32.38 -13.72 -5.48
N TRP A 462 -33.39 -13.81 -6.33
CA TRP A 462 -33.47 -14.75 -7.44
C TRP A 462 -33.50 -13.98 -8.76
N LYS A 463 -32.66 -14.37 -9.73
CA LYS A 463 -32.66 -13.81 -11.09
C LYS A 463 -32.57 -14.92 -12.14
N ARG A 464 -33.23 -14.68 -13.28
CA ARG A 464 -33.09 -15.54 -14.46
C ARG A 464 -33.17 -14.70 -15.72
N SER A 465 -32.22 -14.88 -16.63
CA SER A 465 -32.22 -14.18 -17.92
C SER A 465 -32.79 -15.07 -19.03
N PHE A 466 -33.64 -14.48 -19.85
CA PHE A 466 -34.23 -15.07 -21.05
C PHE A 466 -33.79 -14.26 -22.26
N VAL A 467 -33.31 -14.93 -23.31
CA VAL A 467 -32.95 -14.29 -24.57
C VAL A 467 -34.03 -14.64 -25.58
N THR A 468 -34.67 -13.62 -26.14
CA THR A 468 -35.66 -13.78 -27.21
C THR A 468 -34.98 -13.98 -28.57
N ASP A 469 -35.71 -14.44 -29.57
CA ASP A 469 -35.19 -14.61 -30.94
C ASP A 469 -34.65 -13.31 -31.55
N GLY A 470 -35.16 -12.14 -31.11
CA GLY A 470 -34.71 -10.81 -31.52
C GLY A 470 -33.48 -10.28 -30.76
N GLY A 471 -32.85 -11.10 -29.90
CA GLY A 471 -31.69 -10.72 -29.09
C GLY A 471 -32.01 -9.85 -27.87
N LEU A 472 -33.29 -9.52 -27.63
CA LEU A 472 -33.71 -8.86 -26.39
C LEU A 472 -33.54 -9.82 -25.21
N VAL A 473 -32.83 -9.36 -24.18
CA VAL A 473 -32.61 -10.06 -22.92
C VAL A 473 -33.59 -9.53 -21.87
N LEU A 474 -34.39 -10.44 -21.32
CA LEU A 474 -35.35 -10.16 -20.25
C LEU A 474 -34.88 -10.88 -18.98
N THR A 475 -34.66 -10.13 -17.91
CA THR A 475 -34.21 -10.67 -16.62
C THR A 475 -35.23 -10.31 -15.54
N PRO A 476 -36.26 -11.15 -15.32
CA PRO A 476 -37.04 -11.07 -14.10
C PRO A 476 -36.17 -11.33 -12.86
N LEU A 477 -36.51 -10.61 -11.80
CA LEU A 477 -35.82 -10.60 -10.51
C LEU A 477 -36.88 -10.65 -9.41
N LEU A 478 -36.67 -11.49 -8.40
CA LEU A 478 -37.44 -11.47 -7.16
C LEU A 478 -36.47 -11.33 -6.01
N ALA A 479 -36.67 -10.34 -5.14
CA ALA A 479 -35.86 -10.16 -3.96
C ALA A 479 -36.73 -9.98 -2.72
N PHE A 480 -36.26 -10.50 -1.60
CA PHE A 480 -36.89 -10.33 -0.29
C PHE A 480 -35.82 -10.03 0.75
N GLN A 481 -35.97 -8.92 1.45
CA GLN A 481 -35.11 -8.52 2.56
C GLN A 481 -35.93 -8.46 3.84
N ALA A 482 -35.34 -8.92 4.94
CA ALA A 482 -35.87 -8.80 6.28
C ALA A 482 -34.78 -8.32 7.25
N ASP A 483 -35.10 -7.31 8.05
CA ASP A 483 -34.19 -6.74 9.03
C ASP A 483 -34.80 -6.80 10.44
N ALA A 484 -33.96 -7.08 11.43
CA ALA A 484 -34.25 -6.91 12.85
C ALA A 484 -33.22 -5.95 13.46
N ASN A 485 -33.69 -4.90 14.13
CA ASN A 485 -32.87 -3.81 14.63
C ASN A 485 -33.16 -3.53 16.10
N TYR A 486 -32.13 -3.10 16.82
CA TYR A 486 -32.25 -2.51 18.14
C TYR A 486 -31.41 -1.24 18.26
N LEU A 487 -31.83 -0.37 19.17
CA LEU A 487 -31.15 0.87 19.51
C LEU A 487 -31.29 1.13 21.01
N ASN A 488 -30.16 1.30 21.66
CA ASN A 488 -30.04 1.80 23.02
C ASN A 488 -29.26 3.12 22.99
N ALA A 489 -29.98 4.23 22.80
CA ALA A 489 -29.40 5.56 22.68
C ALA A 489 -29.38 6.30 24.03
N SER A 490 -28.37 7.14 24.24
CA SER A 490 -28.33 8.04 25.40
C SER A 490 -29.45 9.08 25.37
N SER A 491 -29.84 9.61 26.53
CA SER A 491 -30.81 10.72 26.60
C SER A 491 -30.33 11.95 25.83
N GLY A 492 -29.01 12.18 25.78
CA GLY A 492 -28.41 13.25 24.98
C GLY A 492 -28.67 13.07 23.49
N SER A 493 -28.49 11.85 22.98
CA SER A 493 -28.77 11.52 21.58
C SER A 493 -30.25 11.67 21.23
N ILE A 494 -31.14 11.17 22.08
CA ILE A 494 -32.60 11.33 21.88
C ILE A 494 -32.98 12.82 21.87
N ASN A 495 -32.42 13.64 22.75
CA ASN A 495 -32.65 15.08 22.75
C ASN A 495 -32.17 15.76 21.46
N ALA A 496 -31.00 15.39 20.95
CA ALA A 496 -30.48 15.93 19.69
C ALA A 496 -31.36 15.58 18.48
N ILE A 497 -31.84 14.33 18.42
CA ILE A 497 -32.79 13.89 17.39
C ILE A 497 -34.10 14.67 17.50
N ASN A 498 -34.61 14.90 18.71
CA ASN A 498 -35.82 15.69 18.93
C ASN A 498 -35.64 17.16 18.51
N GLN A 499 -34.48 17.76 18.79
CA GLN A 499 -34.16 19.12 18.33
C GLN A 499 -34.10 19.19 16.79
N MET A 500 -33.48 18.21 16.15
CA MET A 500 -33.42 18.10 14.69
C MET A 500 -34.83 17.97 14.09
N ALA A 501 -35.69 17.13 14.68
CA ALA A 501 -37.06 16.95 14.25
C ALA A 501 -37.87 18.24 14.31
N VAL A 502 -37.74 19.02 15.40
CA VAL A 502 -38.37 20.34 15.51
C VAL A 502 -37.85 21.30 14.44
N ALA A 503 -36.53 21.32 14.20
CA ALA A 503 -35.92 22.19 13.18
C ALA A 503 -36.37 21.86 11.75
N GLN A 504 -36.63 20.57 11.47
CA GLN A 504 -37.12 20.11 10.16
C GLN A 504 -38.64 20.08 10.04
N GLY A 505 -39.38 20.40 11.12
CA GLY A 505 -40.85 20.37 11.13
C GLY A 505 -41.43 18.96 10.98
N VAL A 506 -40.73 17.93 11.45
CA VAL A 506 -41.12 16.52 11.32
C VAL A 506 -41.42 15.92 12.70
N ALA A 507 -42.33 14.95 12.74
CA ALA A 507 -42.55 14.16 13.95
C ALA A 507 -41.39 13.17 14.13
N THR A 508 -40.93 13.00 15.37
CA THR A 508 -39.92 12.01 15.75
C THR A 508 -40.56 10.89 16.57
N ASP A 509 -40.22 9.65 16.24
CA ASP A 509 -40.64 8.44 16.95
C ASP A 509 -39.50 7.42 16.87
N MET A 510 -38.34 7.77 17.43
CA MET A 510 -37.16 6.91 17.44
C MET A 510 -37.45 5.61 18.18
N ARG A 511 -37.29 4.48 17.50
CA ARG A 511 -37.63 3.16 18.05
C ARG A 511 -36.41 2.49 18.68
N SER A 512 -36.59 1.96 19.88
CA SER A 512 -35.55 1.15 20.55
C SER A 512 -35.43 -0.27 19.96
N SER A 513 -36.45 -0.74 19.26
CA SER A 513 -36.41 -1.96 18.45
C SER A 513 -37.46 -1.92 17.35
N PHE A 514 -37.14 -2.50 16.20
CA PHE A 514 -38.08 -2.64 15.09
C PHE A 514 -37.65 -3.76 14.14
N ALA A 515 -38.61 -4.29 13.40
CA ALA A 515 -38.36 -5.21 12.30
C ALA A 515 -38.98 -4.63 11.03
N ARG A 516 -38.30 -4.78 9.90
CA ARG A 516 -38.82 -4.36 8.60
C ARG A 516 -38.59 -5.42 7.55
N THR A 517 -39.43 -5.37 6.52
CA THR A 517 -39.33 -6.28 5.37
C THR A 517 -39.53 -5.51 4.08
N MET A 518 -38.87 -5.96 3.02
CA MET A 518 -38.99 -5.40 1.68
C MET A 518 -39.09 -6.54 0.67
N ALA A 519 -40.19 -6.58 -0.07
CA ALA A 519 -40.37 -7.50 -1.18
C ALA A 519 -40.28 -6.71 -2.49
N THR A 520 -39.40 -7.14 -3.39
CA THR A 520 -39.15 -6.47 -4.67
C THR A 520 -39.36 -7.45 -5.81
N ALA A 521 -40.20 -7.08 -6.76
CA ALA A 521 -40.31 -7.73 -8.06
C ALA A 521 -39.71 -6.82 -9.12
N GLY A 522 -38.67 -7.29 -9.81
CA GLY A 522 -37.95 -6.55 -10.83
C GLY A 522 -38.11 -7.19 -12.21
N LEU A 523 -38.11 -6.36 -13.24
CA LEU A 523 -37.87 -6.80 -14.62
C LEU A 523 -36.83 -5.89 -15.24
N GLU A 524 -35.71 -6.47 -15.66
CA GLU A 524 -34.69 -5.79 -16.46
C GLU A 524 -34.82 -6.21 -17.92
N MET A 525 -34.79 -5.24 -18.81
CA MET A 525 -34.83 -5.40 -20.26
C MET A 525 -33.56 -4.80 -20.84
N ARG A 526 -32.82 -5.58 -21.63
CA ARG A 526 -31.60 -5.14 -22.31
C ARG A 526 -31.60 -5.59 -23.75
N TRP A 527 -31.37 -4.69 -24.69
CA TRP A 527 -31.34 -5.03 -26.11
C TRP A 527 -29.99 -4.73 -26.75
N PRO A 528 -28.99 -5.62 -26.61
CA PRO A 528 -27.67 -5.40 -27.18
C PRO A 528 -27.69 -5.55 -28.71
N VAL A 529 -27.71 -4.44 -29.43
CA VAL A 529 -27.65 -4.41 -30.90
C VAL A 529 -26.19 -4.24 -31.33
N LEU A 530 -25.63 -5.31 -31.88
CA LEU A 530 -24.28 -5.31 -32.46
C LEU A 530 -24.32 -4.81 -33.91
N PHE A 531 -23.48 -3.84 -34.23
CA PHE A 531 -23.20 -3.41 -35.60
C PHE A 531 -21.70 -3.44 -35.88
N SER A 532 -21.36 -3.95 -37.05
CA SER A 532 -19.99 -3.94 -37.56
C SER A 532 -19.83 -2.81 -38.56
N SER A 533 -18.78 -2.00 -38.40
CA SER A 533 -18.42 -0.98 -39.39
C SER A 533 -17.81 -1.63 -40.63
N LEU A 534 -18.03 -1.05 -41.81
CA LEU A 534 -17.37 -1.42 -43.08
C LEU A 534 -15.83 -1.41 -42.97
N THR A 535 -15.28 -0.67 -42.00
CA THR A 535 -13.85 -0.54 -41.74
C THR A 535 -13.31 -1.55 -40.72
N GLY A 536 -14.10 -2.53 -40.26
CA GLY A 536 -13.65 -3.60 -39.35
C GLY A 536 -13.79 -3.32 -37.85
N GLY A 537 -14.60 -2.31 -37.46
CA GLY A 537 -14.96 -2.03 -36.06
C GLY A 537 -16.21 -2.78 -35.61
N SER A 538 -16.34 -3.00 -34.30
CA SER A 538 -17.48 -3.63 -33.63
C SER A 538 -18.08 -2.67 -32.62
N HIS A 539 -19.38 -2.48 -32.66
CA HIS A 539 -20.08 -1.55 -31.80
C HIS A 539 -21.35 -2.19 -31.26
N VAL A 540 -21.63 -1.98 -29.98
CA VAL A 540 -22.84 -2.45 -29.31
C VAL A 540 -23.57 -1.23 -28.76
N VAL A 541 -24.81 -1.02 -29.18
CA VAL A 541 -25.75 -0.11 -28.53
C VAL A 541 -26.76 -0.97 -27.79
N GLU A 542 -26.86 -0.78 -26.48
CA GLU A 542 -27.72 -1.54 -25.58
C GLU A 542 -28.69 -0.57 -24.89
N PRO A 543 -29.91 -0.38 -25.44
CA PRO A 543 -31.00 0.22 -24.70
C PRO A 543 -31.35 -0.67 -23.50
N MET A 544 -31.55 -0.03 -22.35
CA MET A 544 -31.81 -0.68 -21.07
C MET A 544 -33.05 -0.04 -20.43
N ALA A 545 -33.92 -0.88 -19.89
CA ALA A 545 -35.03 -0.46 -19.05
C ALA A 545 -35.14 -1.42 -17.85
N GLN A 546 -35.37 -0.88 -16.67
CA GLN A 546 -35.67 -1.65 -15.47
C GLN A 546 -36.97 -1.14 -14.87
N LEU A 547 -37.78 -2.05 -14.33
CA LEU A 547 -38.93 -1.74 -13.51
C LEU A 547 -38.82 -2.52 -12.20
N PHE A 548 -38.83 -1.81 -11.07
CA PHE A 548 -38.85 -2.40 -9.73
C PHE A 548 -40.16 -2.04 -9.03
N LEU A 549 -40.96 -3.05 -8.74
CA LEU A 549 -42.19 -2.97 -7.96
C LEU A 549 -41.88 -3.35 -6.51
N ARG A 550 -42.16 -2.45 -5.57
CA ARG A 550 -41.95 -2.66 -4.14
C ARG A 550 -42.85 -1.74 -3.31
N PRO A 551 -43.14 -2.09 -2.05
CA PRO A 551 -43.85 -1.21 -1.13
C PRO A 551 -43.00 0.01 -0.75
N ASN A 552 -43.59 0.95 -0.02
CA ASN A 552 -42.87 2.08 0.56
C ASN A 552 -41.82 1.59 1.56
N GLU A 553 -40.71 2.33 1.68
CA GLU A 553 -39.68 2.06 2.69
C GLU A 553 -40.33 2.08 4.11
N PRO A 554 -40.25 0.99 4.88
CA PRO A 554 -40.83 0.94 6.21
C PRO A 554 -40.14 1.94 7.14
N TYR A 555 -40.95 2.65 7.94
CA TYR A 555 -40.49 3.69 8.87
C TYR A 555 -39.78 4.88 8.22
N VAL A 556 -39.93 5.05 6.91
CA VAL A 556 -39.39 6.21 6.20
C VAL A 556 -40.05 7.50 6.69
N GLY A 557 -39.23 8.55 6.81
CA GLY A 557 -39.66 9.84 7.33
C GLY A 557 -39.77 9.86 8.86
N GLY A 558 -39.51 11.04 9.43
CA GLY A 558 -39.66 11.27 10.87
C GLY A 558 -38.54 10.71 11.75
N LEU A 559 -37.32 10.57 11.21
CA LEU A 559 -36.10 10.26 11.97
C LEU A 559 -36.19 9.00 12.87
N ARG A 560 -36.94 7.98 12.41
CA ARG A 560 -37.28 6.78 13.21
C ARG A 560 -36.19 5.71 13.23
N VAL A 561 -35.30 5.75 12.24
CA VAL A 561 -34.33 4.70 11.92
C VAL A 561 -32.91 5.30 11.98
N PRO A 562 -31.98 4.71 12.75
CA PRO A 562 -30.57 5.06 12.70
C PRO A 562 -29.97 4.87 11.31
N ASN A 563 -29.01 5.71 10.92
CA ASN A 563 -28.25 5.55 9.67
C ASN A 563 -26.75 5.57 9.98
N GLU A 564 -26.12 4.40 9.95
CA GLU A 564 -24.74 4.15 10.35
C GLU A 564 -23.85 3.78 9.16
N ASP A 565 -24.36 2.97 8.22
CA ASP A 565 -23.61 2.50 7.05
C ASP A 565 -24.20 2.90 5.69
N ALA A 566 -25.26 3.71 5.69
CA ALA A 566 -25.87 4.31 4.51
C ALA A 566 -25.70 5.84 4.48
N GLN A 567 -24.56 6.37 4.97
CA GLN A 567 -24.34 7.82 5.11
C GLN A 567 -23.75 8.49 3.86
N SER A 568 -23.29 7.72 2.88
CA SER A 568 -22.72 8.23 1.63
C SER A 568 -23.52 7.73 0.45
N MET A 569 -23.93 8.64 -0.42
CA MET A 569 -24.65 8.30 -1.64
C MET A 569 -24.20 9.20 -2.77
N VAL A 570 -23.87 8.58 -3.91
CA VAL A 570 -23.61 9.29 -5.17
C VAL A 570 -24.46 8.64 -6.25
N PHE A 571 -25.45 9.39 -6.75
CA PHE A 571 -26.19 8.98 -7.93
C PHE A 571 -25.44 9.43 -9.18
N ASP A 572 -25.00 8.46 -9.97
CA ASP A 572 -24.33 8.66 -11.24
C ASP A 572 -24.66 7.51 -12.20
N ALA A 573 -24.00 7.48 -13.36
CA ALA A 573 -24.28 6.47 -14.37
C ALA A 573 -24.02 5.04 -13.87
N THR A 574 -23.09 4.84 -12.91
CA THR A 574 -22.73 3.52 -12.39
C THR A 574 -23.79 2.96 -11.44
N THR A 575 -24.51 3.82 -10.73
CA THR A 575 -25.58 3.43 -9.78
C THR A 575 -26.98 3.48 -10.40
N LEU A 576 -27.13 3.96 -11.64
CA LEU A 576 -28.43 4.12 -12.32
C LEU A 576 -29.30 2.84 -12.31
N PHE A 577 -28.69 1.70 -12.58
CA PHE A 577 -29.37 0.41 -12.74
C PHE A 577 -29.25 -0.50 -11.51
N GLU A 578 -28.80 0.03 -10.36
CA GLU A 578 -28.83 -0.70 -9.11
C GLU A 578 -30.27 -0.82 -8.57
N ARG A 579 -30.58 -1.98 -7.97
CA ARG A 579 -31.89 -2.27 -7.36
C ARG A 579 -32.17 -1.36 -6.16
N ASP A 580 -31.12 -1.11 -5.38
CA ASP A 580 -31.10 -0.17 -4.27
C ASP A 580 -29.87 0.74 -4.45
N LYS A 581 -30.09 2.05 -4.46
CA LYS A 581 -29.04 3.07 -4.66
C LYS A 581 -28.49 3.62 -3.35
N PHE A 582 -29.03 3.22 -2.20
CA PHE A 582 -28.37 3.51 -0.93
C PHE A 582 -27.18 2.58 -0.74
N SER A 583 -26.14 3.10 -0.08
CA SER A 583 -25.06 2.25 0.42
C SER A 583 -25.51 1.52 1.69
N GLY A 584 -24.90 0.38 2.00
CA GLY A 584 -25.20 -0.35 3.24
C GLY A 584 -26.62 -0.94 3.29
N TYR A 585 -27.15 -1.14 4.49
CA TYR A 585 -28.51 -1.68 4.67
C TYR A 585 -29.40 -0.85 5.60
N ASP A 586 -28.93 0.27 6.16
CA ASP A 586 -29.74 1.09 7.07
C ASP A 586 -30.88 1.83 6.37
N ARG A 587 -30.66 2.24 5.13
CA ARG A 587 -31.69 2.80 4.24
C ARG A 587 -31.99 1.79 3.13
N ILE A 588 -33.26 1.71 2.75
CA ILE A 588 -33.71 0.83 1.67
C ILE A 588 -34.54 1.66 0.71
N GLU A 589 -34.25 1.57 -0.57
CA GLU A 589 -35.01 2.28 -1.59
C GLU A 589 -36.42 1.69 -1.67
N GLY A 590 -37.45 2.54 -1.49
CA GLY A 590 -38.86 2.17 -1.48
C GLY A 590 -39.67 2.70 -2.67
N GLY A 591 -40.91 2.22 -2.79
CA GLY A 591 -41.86 2.59 -3.84
C GLY A 591 -41.46 2.10 -5.24
N THR A 592 -42.37 2.22 -6.19
CA THR A 592 -42.18 1.68 -7.55
C THR A 592 -41.33 2.62 -8.39
N ARG A 593 -40.29 2.09 -9.05
CA ARG A 593 -39.37 2.87 -9.90
C ARG A 593 -39.10 2.22 -11.24
N ALA A 594 -38.93 3.06 -12.25
CA ALA A 594 -38.39 2.68 -13.55
C ALA A 594 -37.06 3.38 -13.81
N ASN A 595 -36.06 2.65 -14.29
CA ASN A 595 -34.79 3.23 -14.74
C ASN A 595 -34.66 2.99 -16.25
N VAL A 596 -34.30 4.00 -17.01
CA VAL A 596 -34.10 3.89 -18.46
C VAL A 596 -32.77 4.50 -18.84
N GLY A 597 -32.12 3.91 -19.83
CA GLY A 597 -30.89 4.45 -20.36
C GLY A 597 -30.38 3.69 -21.55
N VAL A 598 -29.27 4.18 -22.10
CA VAL A 598 -28.60 3.56 -23.23
C VAL A 598 -27.13 3.39 -22.85
N ARG A 599 -26.64 2.16 -23.01
CA ARG A 599 -25.22 1.84 -22.94
C ARG A 599 -24.66 1.71 -24.35
N TYR A 600 -23.44 2.20 -24.54
CA TYR A 600 -22.70 2.06 -25.78
C TYR A 600 -21.31 1.52 -25.49
N SER A 601 -20.84 0.58 -26.30
CA SER A 601 -19.44 0.16 -26.36
C SER A 601 -18.99 0.05 -27.81
N GLY A 602 -17.82 0.62 -28.11
CA GLY A 602 -17.22 0.60 -29.44
C GLY A 602 -15.79 0.10 -29.38
N SER A 603 -15.43 -0.78 -30.30
CA SER A 603 -14.06 -1.22 -30.58
C SER A 603 -13.79 -0.97 -32.07
N TYR A 604 -12.76 -0.19 -32.38
CA TYR A 604 -12.48 0.28 -33.73
C TYR A 604 -11.29 -0.48 -34.31
N ALA A 605 -11.24 -0.67 -35.63
CA ALA A 605 -10.14 -1.40 -36.28
C ALA A 605 -8.76 -0.76 -36.07
N ASN A 606 -8.73 0.55 -35.83
CA ASN A 606 -7.50 1.28 -35.48
C ASN A 606 -7.11 1.13 -34.00
N GLY A 607 -7.74 0.21 -33.25
CA GLY A 607 -7.46 -0.13 -31.85
C GLY A 607 -8.02 0.86 -30.81
N TRP A 608 -8.79 1.86 -31.23
CA TRP A 608 -9.51 2.71 -30.28
C TRP A 608 -10.63 1.92 -29.61
N THR A 609 -10.98 2.32 -28.39
CA THR A 609 -12.18 1.83 -27.69
C THR A 609 -12.95 3.00 -27.13
N THR A 610 -14.29 2.92 -27.16
CA THR A 610 -15.19 3.91 -26.57
C THR A 610 -16.24 3.23 -25.72
N ASN A 611 -16.72 3.92 -24.70
CA ASN A 611 -17.80 3.47 -23.84
C ASN A 611 -18.65 4.67 -23.42
N ALA A 612 -19.96 4.49 -23.37
CA ALA A 612 -20.86 5.49 -22.82
C ALA A 612 -22.06 4.86 -22.13
N LEU A 613 -22.65 5.60 -21.21
CA LEU A 613 -23.87 5.28 -20.50
C LEU A 613 -24.61 6.59 -20.23
N PHE A 614 -25.88 6.67 -20.58
CA PHE A 614 -26.70 7.84 -20.28
C PHE A 614 -28.12 7.40 -19.94
N GLY A 615 -28.71 8.00 -18.91
CA GLY A 615 -30.06 7.63 -18.52
C GLY A 615 -30.62 8.41 -17.34
N GLN A 616 -31.79 7.98 -16.90
CA GLN A 616 -32.61 8.64 -15.89
C GLN A 616 -33.47 7.60 -15.14
N SER A 617 -33.85 7.92 -13.90
CA SER A 617 -34.73 7.13 -13.05
C SER A 617 -36.03 7.89 -12.79
N TYR A 618 -37.15 7.17 -12.67
CA TYR A 618 -38.48 7.71 -12.43
C TYR A 618 -39.14 6.99 -11.24
N GLN A 619 -39.61 7.73 -10.25
CA GLN A 619 -40.56 7.24 -9.24
C GLN A 619 -41.94 7.22 -9.87
N LEU A 620 -42.54 6.04 -9.99
CA LEU A 620 -43.85 5.86 -10.60
C LEU A 620 -44.98 5.82 -9.58
N SER A 621 -44.70 5.32 -8.36
CA SER A 621 -45.69 5.22 -7.29
C SER A 621 -45.03 5.05 -5.92
N GLY A 622 -45.77 5.32 -4.85
CA GLY A 622 -45.30 5.20 -3.47
C GLY A 622 -44.51 6.40 -2.98
N THR A 623 -44.02 6.32 -1.75
CA THR A 623 -43.23 7.37 -1.11
C THR A 623 -41.79 7.32 -1.60
N ASN A 624 -41.27 8.46 -2.06
CA ASN A 624 -39.88 8.57 -2.51
C ASN A 624 -38.90 8.64 -1.33
N SER A 625 -38.17 7.55 -1.07
CA SER A 625 -37.17 7.43 0.01
C SER A 625 -36.09 8.51 0.03
N PHE A 626 -35.67 9.02 -1.14
CA PHE A 626 -34.61 10.03 -1.22
C PHE A 626 -35.10 11.44 -0.89
N ALA A 627 -36.41 11.66 -0.94
CA ALA A 627 -37.05 12.92 -0.55
C ALA A 627 -37.33 13.01 0.95
N GLN A 628 -37.26 11.88 1.66
CA GLN A 628 -37.61 11.82 3.08
C GLN A 628 -36.40 12.15 3.96
N PRO A 629 -36.62 12.90 5.06
CA PRO A 629 -35.56 13.24 6.01
C PRO A 629 -35.07 12.03 6.79
N ASP A 630 -33.76 11.99 7.03
CA ASP A 630 -33.10 11.04 7.93
C ASP A 630 -32.02 11.76 8.76
N LEU A 631 -31.34 11.03 9.65
CA LEU A 631 -30.42 11.63 10.62
C LEU A 631 -29.20 12.32 9.98
N VAL A 632 -28.83 11.95 8.74
CA VAL A 632 -27.59 12.41 8.09
C VAL A 632 -27.83 13.16 6.78
N ASN A 633 -29.09 13.34 6.39
CA ASN A 633 -29.56 13.91 5.13
C ASN A 633 -29.04 13.16 3.89
N VAL A 634 -28.96 11.82 3.92
CA VAL A 634 -28.32 11.03 2.84
C VAL A 634 -28.93 11.30 1.45
N GLY A 635 -30.26 11.46 1.37
CA GLY A 635 -30.97 11.71 0.11
C GLY A 635 -30.83 13.13 -0.43
N ALA A 636 -30.36 14.08 0.39
CA ALA A 636 -30.26 15.49 -0.01
C ALA A 636 -29.22 15.69 -1.12
N TYR A 637 -29.57 16.50 -2.12
CA TYR A 637 -28.77 16.75 -3.32
C TYR A 637 -28.36 15.48 -4.09
N SER A 638 -29.09 14.37 -3.94
CA SER A 638 -28.82 13.12 -4.68
C SER A 638 -29.21 13.20 -6.16
N GLY A 639 -30.14 14.08 -6.52
CA GLY A 639 -30.77 14.09 -7.84
C GLY A 639 -31.89 13.06 -7.95
N LEU A 640 -32.33 12.44 -6.85
CA LEU A 640 -33.39 11.42 -6.82
C LEU A 640 -34.60 11.82 -5.96
N GLN A 641 -34.60 13.04 -5.39
CA GLN A 641 -35.63 13.51 -4.46
C GLN A 641 -36.96 13.86 -5.15
N THR A 642 -36.94 14.06 -6.46
CA THR A 642 -38.12 14.30 -7.29
C THR A 642 -38.61 13.01 -7.94
N ASP A 643 -39.83 13.03 -8.49
CA ASP A 643 -40.39 11.87 -9.20
C ASP A 643 -39.63 11.56 -10.50
N THR A 644 -38.95 12.55 -11.07
CA THR A 644 -38.00 12.41 -12.17
C THR A 644 -36.61 12.68 -11.63
N SER A 645 -35.67 11.75 -11.76
CA SER A 645 -34.28 11.98 -11.31
C SER A 645 -33.57 12.99 -12.21
N ASP A 646 -32.45 13.52 -11.75
CA ASP A 646 -31.44 14.13 -12.62
C ASP A 646 -31.03 13.13 -13.71
N PHE A 647 -30.60 13.64 -14.86
CA PHE A 647 -29.91 12.82 -15.86
C PHE A 647 -28.52 12.47 -15.36
N VAL A 648 -28.08 11.23 -15.59
CA VAL A 648 -26.72 10.79 -15.32
C VAL A 648 -26.08 10.26 -16.58
N GLY A 649 -24.80 10.58 -16.75
CA GLY A 649 -24.04 10.24 -17.94
C GLY A 649 -22.59 9.91 -17.64
N LEU A 650 -22.03 8.98 -18.40
CA LEU A 650 -20.61 8.70 -18.48
C LEU A 650 -20.26 8.44 -19.93
N ALA A 651 -19.14 9.00 -20.41
CA ALA A 651 -18.59 8.72 -21.72
C ALA A 651 -17.07 8.73 -21.65
N GLY A 652 -16.41 7.84 -22.38
CA GLY A 652 -14.97 7.77 -22.42
C GLY A 652 -14.43 7.10 -23.66
N PHE A 653 -13.13 7.29 -23.87
CA PHE A 653 -12.38 6.63 -24.91
C PHE A 653 -10.98 6.27 -24.44
N THR A 654 -10.37 5.30 -25.13
CA THR A 654 -8.94 4.98 -25.02
C THR A 654 -8.39 4.77 -26.43
N SER A 655 -7.21 5.32 -26.69
CA SER A 655 -6.48 5.15 -27.94
C SER A 655 -5.38 4.10 -27.79
N PRO A 656 -4.95 3.45 -28.89
CA PRO A 656 -3.82 2.51 -28.86
C PRO A 656 -2.51 3.19 -28.44
N GLY A 657 -2.40 4.50 -28.66
CA GLY A 657 -1.23 5.29 -28.30
C GLY A 657 -1.16 5.70 -26.83
N GLY A 658 -2.08 5.21 -25.98
CA GLY A 658 -2.10 5.47 -24.54
C GLY A 658 -2.82 6.76 -24.12
N LEU A 659 -3.51 7.45 -25.04
CA LEU A 659 -4.40 8.57 -24.69
C LEU A 659 -5.74 8.02 -24.19
N SER A 660 -6.23 8.52 -23.08
CA SER A 660 -7.55 8.22 -22.54
C SER A 660 -8.22 9.50 -22.06
N ALA A 661 -9.54 9.56 -22.22
CA ALA A 661 -10.34 10.60 -21.60
C ALA A 661 -11.69 10.02 -21.20
N SER A 662 -12.24 10.53 -20.11
CA SER A 662 -13.59 10.19 -19.65
C SER A 662 -14.24 11.41 -19.03
N VAL A 663 -15.54 11.54 -19.24
CA VAL A 663 -16.39 12.51 -18.59
C VAL A 663 -17.55 11.76 -17.93
N SER A 664 -17.86 12.13 -16.70
CA SER A 664 -19.06 11.68 -16.01
C SER A 664 -19.80 12.88 -15.43
N GLY A 665 -21.12 12.90 -15.48
CA GLY A 665 -21.89 14.05 -15.02
C GLY A 665 -23.29 13.70 -14.56
N ARG A 666 -23.84 14.57 -13.72
CA ARG A 666 -25.23 14.61 -13.31
C ARG A 666 -25.81 15.98 -13.66
N PHE A 667 -26.97 15.98 -14.33
CA PHE A 667 -27.58 17.17 -14.90
C PHE A 667 -29.03 17.28 -14.42
N ASP A 668 -29.46 18.49 -14.09
CA ASP A 668 -30.83 18.76 -13.67
C ASP A 668 -31.87 18.22 -14.66
N ALA A 669 -32.92 17.59 -14.15
CA ALA A 669 -33.95 16.97 -14.97
C ALA A 669 -34.70 17.95 -15.91
N SER A 670 -34.78 19.23 -15.54
CA SER A 670 -35.58 20.25 -16.23
C SER A 670 -34.74 21.27 -16.99
N THR A 671 -33.63 21.73 -16.40
CA THR A 671 -32.78 22.78 -16.98
C THR A 671 -31.53 22.23 -17.65
N PHE A 672 -31.19 20.96 -17.42
CA PHE A 672 -29.92 20.35 -17.83
C PHE A 672 -28.68 21.04 -17.23
N GLU A 673 -28.87 21.85 -16.19
CA GLU A 673 -27.77 22.47 -15.44
C GLU A 673 -26.89 21.38 -14.83
N VAL A 674 -25.57 21.55 -14.91
CA VAL A 674 -24.63 20.60 -14.33
C VAL A 674 -24.72 20.67 -12.80
N ARG A 675 -25.03 19.55 -12.17
CA ARG A 675 -25.09 19.39 -10.69
C ARG A 675 -23.80 18.79 -10.13
N ARG A 676 -23.17 17.93 -10.94
CA ARG A 676 -21.87 17.30 -10.68
C ARG A 676 -21.22 16.96 -12.01
N THR A 677 -19.93 17.17 -12.15
CA THR A 677 -19.18 16.65 -13.31
C THR A 677 -17.76 16.33 -12.94
N GLU A 678 -17.22 15.30 -13.59
CA GLU A 678 -15.84 14.91 -13.49
C GLU A 678 -15.30 14.63 -14.88
N LEU A 679 -14.21 15.29 -15.24
CA LEU A 679 -13.46 15.10 -16.47
C LEU A 679 -12.09 14.56 -16.10
N ARG A 680 -11.70 13.41 -16.63
CA ARG A 680 -10.37 12.83 -16.49
C ARG A 680 -9.75 12.69 -17.87
N THR A 681 -8.53 13.15 -18.04
CA THR A 681 -7.72 12.92 -19.23
C THR A 681 -6.37 12.40 -18.79
N ALA A 682 -5.85 11.42 -19.51
CA ALA A 682 -4.52 10.89 -19.26
C ALA A 682 -3.86 10.45 -20.55
N TYR A 683 -2.57 10.63 -20.63
CA TYR A 683 -1.72 10.11 -21.68
C TYR A 683 -0.59 9.32 -21.02
N SER A 684 -0.52 8.02 -21.31
CA SER A 684 0.59 7.16 -20.93
C SER A 684 0.81 6.13 -22.04
N GLY A 685 1.62 6.53 -23.02
CA GLY A 685 1.92 5.75 -24.22
C GLY A 685 3.37 5.30 -24.29
N SER A 686 3.86 5.08 -25.52
CA SER A 686 5.28 4.77 -25.77
C SER A 686 6.23 5.97 -25.63
N SER A 687 5.68 7.18 -25.49
CA SER A 687 6.46 8.39 -25.21
C SER A 687 7.06 8.35 -23.80
N PRO A 688 8.25 8.94 -23.57
CA PRO A 688 8.80 9.09 -22.23
C PRO A 688 7.95 9.95 -21.29
N ILE A 689 6.96 10.68 -21.84
CA ILE A 689 6.07 11.58 -21.12
C ILE A 689 4.76 10.87 -20.76
N SER A 690 4.33 11.00 -19.51
CA SER A 690 2.99 10.69 -19.04
C SER A 690 2.37 11.92 -18.39
N VAL A 691 1.14 12.24 -18.73
CA VAL A 691 0.42 13.40 -18.21
C VAL A 691 -0.98 12.98 -17.83
N SER A 692 -1.52 13.53 -16.74
CA SER A 692 -2.90 13.36 -16.32
C SER A 692 -3.47 14.70 -15.90
N ALA A 693 -4.73 14.97 -16.26
CA ALA A 693 -5.50 16.08 -15.73
C ALA A 693 -6.87 15.57 -15.30
N GLN A 694 -7.35 16.08 -14.18
CA GLN A 694 -8.68 15.80 -13.66
C GLN A 694 -9.32 17.12 -13.27
N TYR A 695 -10.56 17.34 -13.69
CA TYR A 695 -11.41 18.41 -13.21
C TYR A 695 -12.61 17.78 -12.51
N ALA A 696 -12.90 18.23 -11.30
CA ALA A 696 -14.06 17.82 -10.53
C ALA A 696 -14.87 19.05 -10.14
N PHE A 697 -16.17 19.01 -10.45
CA PHE A 697 -17.16 19.96 -9.98
C PHE A 697 -18.24 19.25 -9.19
N ILE A 698 -18.52 19.77 -8.01
CA ILE A 698 -19.63 19.36 -7.16
C ILE A 698 -20.33 20.62 -6.69
N GLN A 699 -21.63 20.73 -6.97
CA GLN A 699 -22.42 21.86 -6.51
C GLN A 699 -22.40 22.00 -4.98
N ALA A 700 -22.76 23.19 -4.49
CA ALA A 700 -23.01 23.44 -3.08
C ALA A 700 -23.98 22.39 -2.49
N GLN A 701 -23.61 21.86 -1.33
CA GLN A 701 -24.41 20.95 -0.52
C GLN A 701 -24.44 21.47 0.93
N PRO A 702 -25.17 22.56 1.22
CA PRO A 702 -25.24 23.17 2.56
C PRO A 702 -25.62 22.17 3.66
N ASP A 703 -26.53 21.22 3.37
CA ASP A 703 -26.94 20.21 4.35
C ASP A 703 -25.85 19.18 4.66
N TYR A 704 -24.78 19.15 3.86
CA TYR A 704 -23.58 18.38 4.12
C TYR A 704 -22.46 19.18 4.78
N GLY A 705 -22.64 20.49 4.98
CA GLY A 705 -21.61 21.40 5.48
C GLY A 705 -20.72 21.98 4.37
N PHE A 706 -21.14 21.86 3.11
CA PHE A 706 -20.44 22.44 1.96
C PHE A 706 -21.30 23.55 1.32
N PRO A 707 -21.32 24.76 1.89
CA PRO A 707 -22.24 25.82 1.47
C PRO A 707 -21.91 26.47 0.13
N VAL A 708 -20.75 26.13 -0.46
CA VAL A 708 -20.27 26.68 -1.72
C VAL A 708 -19.96 25.55 -2.71
N ASP A 709 -20.04 25.89 -3.99
CA ASP A 709 -19.59 25.01 -5.07
C ASP A 709 -18.13 24.65 -4.90
N ARG A 710 -17.76 23.44 -5.28
CA ARG A 710 -16.38 22.95 -5.25
C ARG A 710 -15.93 22.68 -6.67
N HIS A 711 -14.82 23.31 -7.05
CA HIS A 711 -14.20 23.18 -8.35
C HIS A 711 -12.72 22.89 -8.14
N GLU A 712 -12.29 21.69 -8.48
CA GLU A 712 -10.92 21.25 -8.30
C GLU A 712 -10.31 20.82 -9.62
N VAL A 713 -9.09 21.29 -9.87
CA VAL A 713 -8.25 20.82 -10.99
C VAL A 713 -7.03 20.15 -10.41
N THR A 714 -6.86 18.87 -10.71
CA THR A 714 -5.64 18.11 -10.42
C THR A 714 -4.86 17.92 -11.71
N PHE A 715 -3.59 18.27 -11.71
CA PHE A 715 -2.66 18.04 -12.81
C PHE A 715 -1.49 17.19 -12.31
N GLY A 716 -1.11 16.21 -13.12
CA GLY A 716 0.05 15.35 -12.87
C GLY A 716 0.86 15.20 -14.14
N ALA A 717 2.18 15.25 -14.03
CA ALA A 717 3.08 15.02 -15.15
C ALA A 717 4.29 14.22 -14.70
N SER A 718 4.78 13.36 -15.57
CA SER A 718 6.04 12.67 -15.42
C SER A 718 6.73 12.51 -16.77
N THR A 719 8.04 12.67 -16.80
CA THR A 719 8.83 12.45 -18.01
C THR A 719 10.13 11.75 -17.69
N ARG A 720 10.50 10.77 -18.50
CA ARG A 720 11.85 10.19 -18.51
C ARG A 720 12.73 10.99 -19.46
N LEU A 721 13.72 11.71 -18.94
CA LEU A 721 14.65 12.48 -19.77
C LEU A 721 15.60 11.56 -20.56
N ASN A 722 15.92 10.40 -19.98
CA ASN A 722 16.63 9.30 -20.62
C ASN A 722 16.29 7.98 -19.89
N GLN A 723 17.09 6.92 -20.06
CA GLN A 723 16.83 5.63 -19.43
C GLN A 723 16.88 5.68 -17.89
N ASN A 724 17.57 6.67 -17.30
CA ASN A 724 17.79 6.74 -15.86
C ASN A 724 17.08 7.91 -15.18
N TRP A 725 17.02 9.09 -15.80
CA TRP A 725 16.45 10.30 -15.21
C TRP A 725 14.94 10.37 -15.42
N ARG A 726 14.20 10.60 -14.33
CA ARG A 726 12.76 10.87 -14.34
C ARG A 726 12.45 12.12 -13.53
N ILE A 727 11.69 13.03 -14.12
CA ILE A 727 11.07 14.16 -13.41
C ILE A 727 9.58 13.89 -13.31
N PHE A 728 8.97 14.26 -12.20
CA PHE A 728 7.53 14.17 -12.04
C PHE A 728 7.01 15.23 -11.08
N GLY A 729 5.72 15.52 -11.16
CA GLY A 729 5.07 16.46 -10.26
C GLY A 729 3.56 16.33 -10.33
N SER A 730 2.91 16.81 -9.28
CA SER A 730 1.46 16.87 -9.16
C SER A 730 1.05 18.19 -8.52
N SER A 731 -0.15 18.66 -8.83
CA SER A 731 -0.67 19.93 -8.35
C SER A 731 -2.19 19.90 -8.34
N THR A 732 -2.80 20.31 -7.23
CA THR A 732 -4.26 20.35 -7.05
C THR A 732 -4.69 21.76 -6.67
N TYR A 733 -5.46 22.40 -7.53
CA TYR A 733 -5.95 23.76 -7.37
C TYR A 733 -7.47 23.78 -7.14
N ASP A 734 -7.89 24.41 -6.04
CA ASP A 734 -9.29 24.69 -5.76
C ASP A 734 -9.62 26.09 -6.33
N ILE A 735 -10.43 26.12 -7.38
CA ILE A 735 -10.75 27.34 -8.13
C ILE A 735 -11.58 28.32 -7.29
N LYS A 736 -12.43 27.83 -6.39
CA LYS A 736 -13.31 28.69 -5.58
C LYS A 736 -12.60 29.25 -4.36
N ALA A 737 -11.75 28.45 -3.72
CA ALA A 737 -10.92 28.90 -2.60
C ALA A 737 -9.67 29.67 -3.07
N GLU A 738 -9.42 29.72 -4.38
CA GLU A 738 -8.25 30.35 -5.02
C GLU A 738 -6.92 29.87 -4.40
N VAL A 739 -6.83 28.59 -4.08
CA VAL A 739 -5.69 28.01 -3.35
C VAL A 739 -5.21 26.72 -4.00
N LEU A 740 -3.90 26.59 -4.09
CA LEU A 740 -3.24 25.34 -4.41
C LEU A 740 -3.23 24.48 -3.14
N THR A 741 -4.17 23.54 -3.07
CA THR A 741 -4.41 22.68 -1.90
C THR A 741 -3.27 21.70 -1.66
N SER A 742 -2.65 21.21 -2.74
CA SER A 742 -1.44 20.42 -2.67
C SER A 742 -0.63 20.59 -3.94
N ASP A 743 0.70 20.59 -3.79
CA ASP A 743 1.63 20.56 -4.91
C ASP A 743 2.86 19.74 -4.54
N GLY A 744 3.50 19.16 -5.55
CA GLY A 744 4.72 18.43 -5.34
C GLY A 744 5.55 18.31 -6.60
N LEU A 745 6.87 18.32 -6.40
CA LEU A 745 7.86 18.06 -7.42
C LEU A 745 8.77 16.92 -6.97
N GLY A 746 9.08 16.01 -7.89
CA GLY A 746 9.95 14.89 -7.69
C GLY A 746 10.96 14.73 -8.82
N PHE A 747 12.13 14.25 -8.44
CA PHE A 747 13.25 13.97 -9.34
C PHE A 747 13.86 12.64 -8.95
N ALA A 748 13.99 11.74 -9.91
CA ALA A 748 14.52 10.41 -9.73
C ALA A 748 15.62 10.11 -10.74
N TYR A 749 16.60 9.34 -10.30
CA TYR A 749 17.61 8.68 -11.12
C TYR A 749 17.58 7.20 -10.76
N ASP A 750 17.35 6.36 -11.75
CA ASP A 750 17.33 4.91 -11.57
C ASP A 750 18.36 4.30 -12.52
N ASP A 751 19.38 3.68 -11.95
CA ASP A 751 20.35 2.86 -12.67
C ASP A 751 20.42 1.48 -12.02
N GLU A 752 21.09 0.53 -12.68
CA GLU A 752 21.16 -0.86 -12.24
C GLU A 752 21.77 -1.03 -10.83
N CYS A 753 22.62 -0.10 -10.40
CA CYS A 753 23.41 -0.20 -9.16
C CYS A 753 23.17 0.95 -8.18
N PHE A 754 22.41 1.97 -8.58
CA PHE A 754 22.22 3.20 -7.84
C PHE A 754 20.86 3.82 -8.14
N THR A 755 20.11 4.17 -7.11
CA THR A 755 18.93 5.01 -7.26
C THR A 755 19.04 6.27 -6.41
N TYR A 756 18.47 7.36 -6.92
CA TYR A 756 18.33 8.63 -6.21
C TYR A 756 16.92 9.14 -6.43
N LEU A 757 16.23 9.53 -5.37
CA LEU A 757 14.91 10.11 -5.39
C LEU A 757 14.93 11.34 -4.50
N MET A 758 14.43 12.46 -4.99
CA MET A 758 14.21 13.68 -4.21
C MET A 758 12.81 14.18 -4.47
N THR A 759 12.08 14.50 -3.40
CA THR A 759 10.69 14.90 -3.45
C THR A 759 10.46 16.10 -2.54
N VAL A 760 9.77 17.10 -3.05
CA VAL A 760 9.24 18.21 -2.27
C VAL A 760 7.73 18.19 -2.44
N SER A 761 7.00 18.27 -1.34
CA SER A 761 5.55 18.35 -1.37
C SER A 761 5.04 19.37 -0.37
N GLU A 762 4.03 20.12 -0.77
CA GLU A 762 3.29 21.04 0.06
C GLU A 762 1.81 20.63 0.12
N SER A 763 1.22 20.82 1.29
CA SER A 763 -0.23 20.80 1.49
C SER A 763 -0.62 22.11 2.14
N ARG A 764 -1.74 22.68 1.71
CA ARG A 764 -2.28 23.93 2.23
C ARG A 764 -3.72 23.74 2.71
N ASP A 765 -4.01 24.23 3.90
CA ASP A 765 -5.39 24.25 4.40
C ASP A 765 -6.26 25.18 3.53
N ARG A 766 -7.48 24.76 3.23
CA ARG A 766 -8.39 25.51 2.33
C ARG A 766 -8.92 26.80 2.94
N VAL A 767 -8.95 26.89 4.27
CA VAL A 767 -9.53 28.00 5.03
C VAL A 767 -8.43 28.87 5.63
N THR A 768 -7.51 28.30 6.40
CA THR A 768 -6.44 29.03 7.08
C THR A 768 -5.27 29.35 6.16
N LYS A 769 -5.16 28.64 5.01
CA LYS A 769 -4.03 28.71 4.07
C LYS A 769 -2.69 28.33 4.71
N GLU A 770 -2.71 27.67 5.87
CA GLU A 770 -1.51 27.19 6.55
C GLU A 770 -0.79 26.15 5.68
N VAL A 771 0.53 26.30 5.54
CA VAL A 771 1.36 25.47 4.67
C VAL A 771 2.10 24.43 5.50
N THR A 772 1.92 23.15 5.15
CA THR A 772 2.78 22.06 5.61
C THR A 772 3.68 21.64 4.45
N ARG A 773 5.00 21.78 4.62
CA ARG A 773 6.00 21.41 3.61
C ARG A 773 6.82 20.20 4.08
N ASN A 774 6.93 19.20 3.22
CA ASN A 774 7.72 18.00 3.45
C ASN A 774 8.81 17.87 2.39
N PHE A 775 10.01 17.51 2.84
CA PHE A 775 11.16 17.21 2.00
C PHE A 775 11.54 15.75 2.20
N GLY A 776 11.49 14.97 1.12
CA GLY A 776 11.97 13.60 1.08
C GLY A 776 13.18 13.49 0.16
N PHE A 777 14.11 12.63 0.53
CA PHE A 777 15.15 12.18 -0.38
C PHE A 777 15.48 10.73 -0.03
N ASN A 778 15.76 9.90 -1.02
CA ASN A 778 16.17 8.52 -0.85
C ASN A 778 17.30 8.20 -1.83
N ILE A 779 18.32 7.50 -1.36
CA ILE A 779 19.49 7.09 -2.13
C ILE A 779 19.68 5.60 -1.89
N SER A 780 19.62 4.78 -2.92
CA SER A 780 19.92 3.35 -2.82
C SER A 780 21.25 3.04 -3.48
N PHE A 781 22.10 2.29 -2.79
CA PHE A 781 23.29 1.67 -3.35
C PHE A 781 23.08 0.15 -3.33
N ARG A 782 22.98 -0.47 -4.50
CA ARG A 782 22.84 -1.93 -4.60
C ARG A 782 23.95 -2.61 -3.81
N THR A 783 23.62 -3.62 -3.00
CA THR A 783 24.53 -4.37 -2.09
C THR A 783 25.04 -3.63 -0.84
N ILE A 784 24.84 -2.31 -0.72
CA ILE A 784 25.24 -1.57 0.49
C ILE A 784 23.99 -1.20 1.31
N GLY A 785 22.95 -0.64 0.69
CA GLY A 785 21.68 -0.30 1.34
C GLY A 785 21.08 1.05 0.91
N ASP A 786 19.95 1.39 1.55
CA ASP A 786 19.14 2.58 1.25
C ASP A 786 19.28 3.65 2.34
N PHE A 787 19.49 4.90 1.93
CA PHE A 787 19.69 6.06 2.80
C PHE A 787 18.58 7.11 2.55
N GLY A 788 17.91 7.59 3.61
CA GLY A 788 16.94 8.69 3.51
C GLY A 788 15.48 8.32 3.81
N SER A 789 14.54 9.17 3.38
CA SER A 789 13.08 9.03 3.59
C SER A 789 12.29 9.49 2.35
N THR A 790 11.24 8.76 1.98
CA THR A 790 10.36 9.10 0.85
C THR A 790 9.07 9.77 1.35
N THR A 791 8.58 10.82 0.69
CA THR A 791 7.26 11.39 1.02
C THR A 791 6.15 10.56 0.37
N SER A 792 5.01 10.42 1.05
CA SER A 792 3.85 9.66 0.58
C SER A 792 3.03 10.36 -0.52
N SER A 793 3.31 11.62 -0.83
CA SER A 793 2.56 12.45 -1.78
C SER A 793 2.60 11.97 -3.24
N PHE A 794 3.41 10.95 -3.54
CA PHE A 794 3.61 10.42 -4.89
C PHE A 794 3.47 8.89 -4.98
N GLN A 795 2.98 8.23 -3.92
CA GLN A 795 2.68 6.79 -3.94
C GLN A 795 1.28 6.51 -4.48
#